data_AF-M0LQT1-F1
#
_entry.id   AF-M0LQT1-F1
#
_cell.length_a   1.000
_cell.length_b   1.000
_cell.length_c   1.000
_cell.angle_alpha   90.00
_cell.angle_beta   90.00
_cell.angle_gamma   90.00
#
_symmetry.space_group_name_H-M   'P 1'
#
loop_
_entity.id
_entity.type
_entity.pdbx_description
1 polymer ?
#
loop_
_entity_poly.entity_id
_entity_poly.type
_entity_poly.pdbx_seq_one_letter_code
_entity_poly.pdbx_strand_id
1 'polypeptide(L)'
;MNFDTTSTERLAPNGTTRRRFLRTAAAVGALAGIGGLAGAQSDPETFSFGGEVGGWIGRSPDSVADETNPPLRLEAGTTYVFEWENTDGQPHNVAFLDDDDDTIERSEIVSEQGATQSYEFTATEEMAAYICDVHPVSMRGEILFGEETATPENTGAEPYVPEGASVRLETVADGGLVAPLDFETPPGGPGMYIVDRFGQVYLRDSDGLRDEPFIDVSDKLVEITGEMGLLGLAFHPEYQENRKFYLRYSAPTREGTPEEFDHTEVLAEFTANDDGTSADPDSERTVMEIPSPYTTHNSGAIVFGPEDGYLYVGMGDGGGAHDTDLGHVSDWYEANEGGNGQNVSENLLGGIHRIDVDSRDGEKAYGIPDDNPLVGQAGLDEYYAWGLRNPWRMGFSKGDLYASDVGQNMFEEVDLIEKGTNYGWNVREGTHCFEPGPEGSRNPPESCPTHTPEDVRGGEPLVDPVIEYPHTHEGIGVGSASIGGYIYENDAIPALQGKYVFGDFRKTQETETPTGSLFAATPADGDGLWDLKDLQVENTENGYVGGYVLALGRDNDGELYVLTTDNTGGDETGRVRRIRPPENQESTTAGNATTATGNATNASTGTAGNATVAANGSSTPSGTGTSGTQAGTGTSGTQTGTETSAAGTAGTAAGPEGGSAGTGGSAGGTENGSSEGTTEGSGPGFGVLAAVGAVAVGAARTLLGRDD
;
A
#
# COMPACT_ATOMS: atom_id res chain seq x y z
N MET A 1 -0.11 21.85 61.61
CA MET A 1 -0.41 22.03 63.06
C MET A 1 -1.51 21.04 63.42
N ASN A 2 -1.43 20.38 64.57
CA ASN A 2 -2.46 19.46 65.09
C ASN A 2 -3.76 20.27 65.40
N PHE A 3 -5.00 19.76 65.53
CA PHE A 3 -5.59 18.55 66.15
C PHE A 3 -7.10 18.47 65.71
N ASP A 4 -7.90 17.40 65.77
CA ASP A 4 -7.76 15.98 66.17
C ASP A 4 -8.92 15.10 65.59
N THR A 5 -9.02 13.82 66.01
CA THR A 5 -10.15 12.83 66.10
C THR A 5 -11.61 13.22 65.71
N THR A 6 -12.53 12.32 65.31
CA THR A 6 -12.71 10.87 65.61
C THR A 6 -13.60 10.14 64.57
N SER A 7 -13.52 8.80 64.53
CA SER A 7 -14.33 7.87 63.72
C SER A 7 -15.55 7.27 64.46
N THR A 8 -16.65 6.96 63.75
CA THR A 8 -17.57 5.84 64.10
C THR A 8 -18.37 5.31 62.90
N GLU A 9 -18.87 4.07 63.02
CA GLU A 9 -19.29 3.18 61.93
C GLU A 9 -20.76 3.25 61.44
N ARG A 10 -20.95 2.73 60.20
CA ARG A 10 -21.94 1.69 59.76
C ARG A 10 -23.34 2.03 59.21
N LEU A 11 -23.60 1.29 58.11
CA LEU A 11 -24.85 0.69 57.58
C LEU A 11 -25.78 1.51 56.65
N ALA A 12 -25.83 1.04 55.39
CA ALA A 12 -26.92 1.23 54.43
C ALA A 12 -28.14 0.30 54.78
N PRO A 13 -29.33 0.38 54.14
CA PRO A 13 -29.50 0.07 52.71
C PRO A 13 -30.66 0.78 51.92
N ASN A 14 -30.69 0.51 50.60
CA ASN A 14 -31.84 0.50 49.67
C ASN A 14 -32.60 1.81 49.27
N GLY A 15 -32.35 2.24 48.02
CA GLY A 15 -33.35 2.12 46.93
C GLY A 15 -34.25 3.31 46.57
N THR A 16 -34.21 3.75 45.31
CA THR A 16 -35.33 4.46 44.64
C THR A 16 -35.29 4.36 43.10
N THR A 17 -36.23 3.59 42.54
CA THR A 17 -37.13 3.91 41.40
C THR A 17 -36.63 4.63 40.14
N ARG A 18 -36.70 3.93 38.99
CA ARG A 18 -36.77 4.53 37.63
C ARG A 18 -38.05 5.38 37.47
N ARG A 19 -37.97 6.46 36.68
CA ARG A 19 -39.14 7.16 36.11
C ARG A 19 -38.91 7.42 34.61
N ARG A 20 -39.74 6.82 33.75
CA ARG A 20 -39.88 7.23 32.34
C ARG A 20 -40.60 8.58 32.28
N PHE A 21 -40.18 9.46 31.38
CA PHE A 21 -40.99 10.56 30.87
C PHE A 21 -41.26 10.29 29.39
N LEU A 22 -42.54 10.21 29.02
CA LEU A 22 -43.01 10.23 27.64
C LEU A 22 -43.58 11.62 27.37
N ARG A 23 -43.19 12.23 26.24
CA ARG A 23 -43.84 13.42 25.67
C ARG A 23 -44.20 13.14 24.22
N THR A 24 -45.45 12.79 23.98
CA THR A 24 -46.01 12.71 22.63
C THR A 24 -46.42 14.11 22.17
N ALA A 25 -45.92 14.55 21.02
CA ALA A 25 -46.42 15.73 20.32
C ALA A 25 -47.07 15.28 19.01
N ALA A 26 -48.40 15.38 18.93
CA ALA A 26 -49.13 15.06 17.71
C ALA A 26 -49.40 16.33 16.90
N ALA A 27 -48.95 16.36 15.64
CA ALA A 27 -49.33 17.36 14.66
C ALA A 27 -50.29 16.73 13.64
N VAL A 28 -51.54 17.20 13.59
CA VAL A 28 -52.56 16.69 12.67
C VAL A 28 -52.71 17.64 11.48
N GLY A 29 -52.19 17.25 10.33
CA GLY A 29 -52.52 17.84 9.02
C GLY A 29 -53.64 17.04 8.35
N ALA A 30 -54.76 17.67 8.02
CA ALA A 30 -55.94 16.97 7.53
C ALA A 30 -56.05 16.97 5.99
N LEU A 31 -56.22 15.78 5.39
CA LEU A 31 -56.72 15.59 4.04
C LEU A 31 -57.96 14.68 4.05
N ALA A 32 -58.98 15.03 3.26
CA ALA A 32 -60.32 14.46 3.39
C ALA A 32 -60.80 13.72 2.13
N GLY A 33 -60.56 12.41 2.08
CA GLY A 33 -61.32 11.41 1.29
C GLY A 33 -61.25 11.48 -0.25
N ILE A 34 -61.66 10.46 -1.00
CA ILE A 34 -62.35 9.21 -0.62
C ILE A 34 -61.95 8.08 -1.61
N GLY A 35 -61.62 6.88 -1.11
CA GLY A 35 -62.10 5.63 -1.73
C GLY A 35 -61.07 4.57 -2.14
N GLY A 36 -60.90 3.54 -1.29
CA GLY A 36 -60.25 2.29 -1.69
C GLY A 36 -59.91 1.36 -0.54
N LEU A 37 -60.73 0.33 -0.32
CA LEU A 37 -60.43 -0.96 0.36
C LEU A 37 -59.66 -0.94 1.70
N ALA A 38 -60.36 -1.35 2.76
CA ALA A 38 -59.72 -1.70 4.04
C ALA A 38 -58.99 -3.06 3.93
N GLY A 39 -57.66 -3.02 3.82
CA GLY A 39 -56.79 -4.11 4.27
C GLY A 39 -56.64 -4.09 5.79
N ALA A 40 -56.20 -5.20 6.39
CA ALA A 40 -55.84 -5.20 7.80
C ALA A 40 -54.48 -4.48 7.95
N GLN A 41 -54.48 -3.33 8.62
CA GLN A 41 -53.27 -2.58 8.89
C GLN A 41 -52.53 -3.28 10.03
N SER A 42 -51.46 -4.01 9.69
CA SER A 42 -50.41 -4.40 10.63
C SER A 42 -49.75 -3.13 11.18
N ASP A 43 -49.27 -3.18 12.42
CA ASP A 43 -48.35 -2.16 12.91
C ASP A 43 -47.09 -2.17 12.00
N PRO A 44 -46.52 -1.01 11.65
CA PRO A 44 -45.35 -0.94 10.77
C PRO A 44 -44.16 -1.68 11.38
N GLU A 45 -43.37 -2.35 10.54
CA GLU A 45 -42.18 -3.06 11.00
C GLU A 45 -41.10 -2.06 11.46
N THR A 46 -40.46 -2.36 12.59
CA THR A 46 -39.46 -1.47 13.21
C THR A 46 -38.07 -2.08 13.09
N PHE A 47 -37.19 -1.41 12.37
CA PHE A 47 -35.75 -1.62 12.44
C PHE A 47 -35.20 -0.80 13.62
N SER A 48 -34.33 -1.39 14.44
CA SER A 48 -33.75 -0.79 15.64
C SER A 48 -32.23 -0.83 15.57
N PHE A 49 -31.58 0.31 15.80
CA PHE A 49 -30.13 0.50 15.65
C PHE A 49 -29.46 1.14 16.89
N GLY A 50 -28.15 0.97 17.02
CA GLY A 50 -27.26 1.94 17.66
C GLY A 50 -26.66 2.84 16.58
N GLY A 51 -26.62 4.15 16.82
CA GLY A 51 -25.96 5.12 15.97
C GLY A 51 -24.70 5.65 16.63
N GLU A 52 -23.55 5.36 16.02
CA GLU A 52 -22.23 5.88 16.38
C GLU A 52 -21.42 6.17 15.12
N VAL A 53 -20.36 6.98 15.21
CA VAL A 53 -19.51 7.37 14.07
C VAL A 53 -19.00 6.17 13.26
N GLY A 54 -18.84 4.99 13.87
CA GLY A 54 -18.43 3.76 13.19
C GLY A 54 -19.52 3.06 12.35
N GLY A 55 -20.79 3.49 12.43
CA GLY A 55 -21.89 2.99 11.62
C GLY A 55 -23.23 2.85 12.35
N TRP A 56 -24.25 2.45 11.60
CA TRP A 56 -25.53 1.99 12.13
C TRP A 56 -25.44 0.53 12.56
N ILE A 57 -25.26 0.29 13.85
CA ILE A 57 -25.17 -1.07 14.41
C ILE A 57 -26.57 -1.62 14.61
N GLY A 58 -27.01 -2.56 13.77
CA GLY A 58 -28.36 -3.11 13.84
C GLY A 58 -28.58 -4.00 15.07
N ARG A 59 -29.80 -3.94 15.62
CA ARG A 59 -30.18 -4.60 16.89
C ARG A 59 -31.40 -5.50 16.77
N SER A 60 -32.36 -5.14 15.90
CA SER A 60 -33.53 -5.94 15.58
C SER A 60 -34.26 -5.38 14.35
N PRO A 61 -35.01 -6.17 13.56
CA PRO A 61 -35.19 -7.62 13.64
C PRO A 61 -33.89 -8.42 13.38
N ASP A 62 -33.95 -9.74 13.54
CA ASP A 62 -32.80 -10.66 13.34
C ASP A 62 -32.14 -10.53 11.94
N SER A 63 -32.83 -9.94 10.95
CA SER A 63 -32.32 -9.67 9.59
C SER A 63 -31.41 -8.44 9.46
N VAL A 64 -31.21 -7.69 10.55
CA VAL A 64 -30.26 -6.57 10.64
C VAL A 64 -29.39 -6.65 11.90
N ALA A 65 -29.60 -7.63 12.78
CA ALA A 65 -29.00 -7.67 14.10
C ALA A 65 -27.50 -8.02 14.06
N ASP A 66 -26.70 -7.32 14.85
CA ASP A 66 -25.24 -7.47 14.98
C ASP A 66 -24.45 -7.16 13.69
N GLU A 67 -25.08 -6.56 12.67
CA GLU A 67 -24.46 -6.06 11.44
C GLU A 67 -24.26 -4.53 11.49
N THR A 68 -23.19 -4.04 10.85
CA THR A 68 -22.92 -2.59 10.67
C THR A 68 -23.44 -2.14 9.31
N ASN A 69 -24.25 -1.08 9.28
CA ASN A 69 -24.92 -0.56 8.08
C ASN A 69 -25.69 -1.60 7.23
N PRO A 70 -26.48 -2.50 7.85
CA PRO A 70 -27.12 -3.60 7.13
C PRO A 70 -28.15 -3.15 6.09
N PRO A 71 -28.24 -3.81 4.93
CA PRO A 71 -29.20 -3.45 3.89
C PRO A 71 -30.65 -3.63 4.37
N LEU A 72 -31.42 -2.55 4.29
CA LEU A 72 -32.86 -2.54 4.59
C LEU A 72 -33.65 -3.13 3.41
N ARG A 73 -34.19 -4.33 3.60
CA ARG A 73 -35.06 -4.99 2.61
C ARG A 73 -36.51 -4.59 2.85
N LEU A 74 -37.09 -3.83 1.93
CA LEU A 74 -38.38 -3.16 2.07
C LEU A 74 -39.37 -3.58 0.96
N GLU A 75 -40.65 -3.40 1.23
CA GLU A 75 -41.73 -3.50 0.24
C GLU A 75 -42.19 -2.10 -0.16
N ALA A 76 -42.24 -1.80 -1.46
CA ALA A 76 -42.65 -0.50 -1.96
C ALA A 76 -44.11 -0.19 -1.60
N GLY A 77 -44.35 0.99 -1.02
CA GLY A 77 -45.64 1.43 -0.50
C GLY A 77 -45.97 0.93 0.91
N THR A 78 -45.08 0.17 1.55
CA THR A 78 -45.20 -0.23 2.97
C THR A 78 -44.55 0.81 3.88
N THR A 79 -45.17 1.07 5.03
CA THR A 79 -44.66 1.99 6.05
C THR A 79 -43.81 1.22 7.06
N TYR A 80 -42.63 1.77 7.37
CA TYR A 80 -41.63 1.21 8.28
C TYR A 80 -41.24 2.24 9.35
N VAL A 81 -40.59 1.79 10.40
CA VAL A 81 -40.03 2.65 11.45
C VAL A 81 -38.53 2.41 11.58
N PHE A 82 -37.74 3.45 11.41
CA PHE A 82 -36.31 3.47 11.75
C PHE A 82 -36.17 4.02 13.18
N GLU A 83 -35.93 3.13 14.15
CA GLU A 83 -35.63 3.46 15.54
C GLU A 83 -34.13 3.36 15.79
N TRP A 84 -33.53 4.32 16.50
CA TRP A 84 -32.12 4.27 16.85
C TRP A 84 -31.81 4.92 18.20
N GLU A 85 -30.74 4.45 18.85
CA GLU A 85 -30.14 5.03 20.05
C GLU A 85 -28.77 5.61 19.72
N ASN A 86 -28.53 6.87 20.07
CA ASN A 86 -27.21 7.51 19.99
C ASN A 86 -26.26 6.86 21.01
N THR A 87 -25.27 6.08 20.58
CA THR A 87 -24.40 5.29 21.48
C THR A 87 -23.12 6.02 21.89
N ASP A 88 -22.63 6.99 21.13
CA ASP A 88 -21.35 7.68 21.34
C ASP A 88 -21.46 9.13 21.86
N GLY A 89 -22.62 9.77 21.70
CA GLY A 89 -22.86 11.17 22.05
C GLY A 89 -22.58 12.18 20.94
N GLN A 90 -22.21 11.76 19.73
CA GLN A 90 -21.97 12.65 18.60
C GLN A 90 -23.29 13.07 17.91
N PRO A 91 -23.31 14.13 17.08
CA PRO A 91 -24.52 14.56 16.39
C PRO A 91 -24.90 13.58 15.27
N HIS A 92 -26.05 12.92 15.40
CA HIS A 92 -26.56 11.96 14.42
C HIS A 92 -28.01 12.25 14.01
N ASN A 93 -28.37 11.93 12.77
CA ASN A 93 -29.76 11.81 12.28
C ASN A 93 -29.83 10.67 11.26
N VAL A 94 -31.04 10.36 10.76
CA VAL A 94 -31.20 9.47 9.60
C VAL A 94 -31.79 10.26 8.42
N ALA A 95 -31.22 10.10 7.24
CA ALA A 95 -31.73 10.61 5.98
C ALA A 95 -31.82 9.49 4.94
N PHE A 96 -32.83 9.55 4.08
CA PHE A 96 -33.11 8.58 3.02
C PHE A 96 -32.85 9.24 1.67
N LEU A 97 -32.04 8.59 0.83
CA LEU A 97 -31.55 9.11 -0.45
C LEU A 97 -32.10 8.28 -1.62
N ASP A 98 -32.12 8.90 -2.81
CA ASP A 98 -32.34 8.19 -4.07
C ASP A 98 -31.04 7.71 -4.74
N ASP A 99 -31.17 7.07 -5.91
CA ASP A 99 -30.04 6.55 -6.72
C ASP A 99 -29.06 7.64 -7.17
N ASP A 100 -29.48 8.91 -7.22
CA ASP A 100 -28.65 10.07 -7.57
C ASP A 100 -28.06 10.76 -6.30
N ASP A 101 -28.16 10.12 -5.13
CA ASP A 101 -27.82 10.63 -3.78
C ASP A 101 -28.62 11.87 -3.32
N ASP A 102 -29.71 12.24 -4.02
CA ASP A 102 -30.59 13.34 -3.64
C ASP A 102 -31.45 12.94 -2.43
N THR A 103 -31.60 13.84 -1.44
CA THR A 103 -32.33 13.48 -0.21
C THR A 103 -33.85 13.54 -0.39
N ILE A 104 -34.49 12.38 -0.28
CA ILE A 104 -35.94 12.22 -0.27
C ILE A 104 -36.53 12.76 1.03
N GLU A 105 -36.08 12.25 2.18
CA GLU A 105 -36.56 12.68 3.50
C GLU A 105 -35.52 12.46 4.62
N ARG A 106 -35.66 13.15 5.75
CA ARG A 106 -34.69 13.09 6.87
C ARG A 106 -35.29 13.43 8.23
N SER A 107 -34.62 12.98 9.29
CA SER A 107 -34.92 13.28 10.70
C SER A 107 -34.13 14.46 11.26
N GLU A 108 -34.51 14.93 12.45
CA GLU A 108 -33.77 15.98 13.19
C GLU A 108 -32.46 15.42 13.79
N ILE A 109 -31.40 16.24 13.84
CA ILE A 109 -30.12 15.85 14.47
C ILE A 109 -30.24 15.80 16.00
N VAL A 110 -29.70 14.73 16.59
CA VAL A 110 -29.67 14.44 18.03
C VAL A 110 -28.23 14.19 18.48
N SER A 111 -27.78 14.89 19.52
CA SER A 111 -26.38 14.88 20.02
C SER A 111 -26.29 14.58 21.53
N GLU A 112 -27.22 13.78 22.07
CA GLU A 112 -27.22 13.36 23.49
C GLU A 112 -27.03 11.84 23.56
N GLN A 113 -25.96 11.39 24.21
CA GLN A 113 -25.67 9.95 24.37
C GLN A 113 -26.80 9.25 25.15
N GLY A 114 -27.28 8.13 24.62
CA GLY A 114 -28.43 7.38 25.13
C GLY A 114 -29.79 8.02 24.79
N ALA A 115 -29.83 9.09 23.99
CA ALA A 115 -31.08 9.56 23.41
C ALA A 115 -31.51 8.63 22.28
N THR A 116 -32.82 8.42 22.18
CA THR A 116 -33.43 7.58 21.15
C THR A 116 -34.34 8.41 20.25
N GLN A 117 -34.29 8.17 18.95
CA GLN A 117 -35.19 8.74 17.97
C GLN A 117 -35.87 7.62 17.18
N SER A 118 -37.09 7.90 16.71
CA SER A 118 -37.87 6.98 15.88
C SER A 118 -38.46 7.80 14.73
N TYR A 119 -38.27 7.32 13.52
CA TYR A 119 -38.69 7.95 12.28
C TYR A 119 -39.58 6.99 11.49
N GLU A 120 -40.83 7.37 11.25
CA GLU A 120 -41.78 6.59 10.45
C GLU A 120 -41.70 7.08 9.00
N PHE A 121 -41.36 6.18 8.08
CA PHE A 121 -41.17 6.48 6.65
C PHE A 121 -41.96 5.48 5.80
N THR A 122 -42.30 5.85 4.56
CA THR A 122 -42.98 4.94 3.62
C THR A 122 -42.05 4.65 2.46
N ALA A 123 -41.67 3.39 2.32
CA ALA A 123 -40.67 2.97 1.34
C ALA A 123 -41.17 3.23 -0.09
N THR A 124 -40.41 3.98 -0.89
CA THR A 124 -40.68 4.22 -2.32
C THR A 124 -39.59 3.55 -3.15
N GLU A 125 -39.92 3.07 -4.36
CA GLU A 125 -38.94 2.46 -5.28
C GLU A 125 -37.80 3.43 -5.70
N GLU A 126 -37.93 4.72 -5.34
CA GLU A 126 -36.90 5.75 -5.52
C GLU A 126 -35.85 5.73 -4.39
N MET A 127 -36.08 5.08 -3.24
CA MET A 127 -35.13 5.02 -2.11
C MET A 127 -34.02 4.00 -2.35
N ALA A 128 -32.76 4.46 -2.38
CA ALA A 128 -31.58 3.63 -2.61
C ALA A 128 -30.70 3.44 -1.36
N ALA A 129 -30.67 4.42 -0.46
CA ALA A 129 -29.81 4.37 0.72
C ALA A 129 -30.41 5.09 1.94
N TYR A 130 -29.90 4.75 3.13
CA TYR A 130 -30.10 5.51 4.36
C TYR A 130 -28.74 5.92 4.95
N ILE A 131 -28.60 7.18 5.35
CA ILE A 131 -27.35 7.78 5.84
C ILE A 131 -27.53 8.55 7.15
N CYS A 132 -26.42 8.89 7.81
CA CYS A 132 -26.34 10.05 8.70
C CYS A 132 -25.82 11.26 7.94
N ASP A 133 -26.51 12.42 7.97
CA ASP A 133 -26.04 13.65 7.28
C ASP A 133 -24.68 14.14 7.82
N VAL A 134 -24.36 13.82 9.08
CA VAL A 134 -23.14 14.26 9.77
C VAL A 134 -21.97 13.31 9.51
N HIS A 135 -22.25 12.05 9.19
CA HIS A 135 -21.25 11.00 8.95
C HIS A 135 -21.64 10.15 7.72
N PRO A 136 -21.77 10.77 6.53
CA PRO A 136 -22.40 10.14 5.35
C PRO A 136 -21.59 9.01 4.72
N VAL A 137 -20.30 8.88 5.07
CA VAL A 137 -19.42 7.80 4.59
C VAL A 137 -19.51 6.57 5.49
N SER A 138 -19.37 6.74 6.81
CA SER A 138 -19.28 5.63 7.75
C SER A 138 -20.65 5.13 8.27
N MET A 139 -21.69 5.96 8.21
CA MET A 139 -23.04 5.62 8.65
C MET A 139 -24.01 5.57 7.47
N ARG A 140 -23.70 4.76 6.45
CA ARG A 140 -24.48 4.58 5.21
C ARG A 140 -24.80 3.12 4.97
N GLY A 141 -26.09 2.77 4.86
CA GLY A 141 -26.56 1.45 4.45
C GLY A 141 -27.50 1.50 3.24
N GLU A 142 -27.63 0.37 2.55
CA GLU A 142 -28.40 0.22 1.32
C GLU A 142 -29.90 0.01 1.60
N ILE A 143 -30.76 0.35 0.63
CA ILE A 143 -32.20 0.02 0.62
C ILE A 143 -32.50 -0.85 -0.60
N LEU A 144 -33.12 -2.00 -0.37
CA LEU A 144 -33.40 -3.01 -1.38
C LEU A 144 -34.90 -3.30 -1.45
N PHE A 145 -35.44 -3.46 -2.65
CA PHE A 145 -36.86 -3.78 -2.87
C PHE A 145 -37.07 -5.19 -3.43
N GLY A 146 -37.89 -5.99 -2.74
CA GLY A 146 -38.35 -7.30 -3.20
C GLY A 146 -37.91 -8.49 -2.33
N GLU A 147 -38.51 -9.65 -2.59
CA GLU A 147 -38.21 -10.92 -1.92
C GLU A 147 -37.56 -11.89 -2.92
N GLU A 148 -36.24 -12.04 -2.88
CA GLU A 148 -35.61 -13.22 -3.51
C GLU A 148 -34.41 -13.76 -2.73
N THR A 149 -34.42 -15.08 -2.57
CA THR A 149 -33.32 -15.87 -2.02
C THR A 149 -32.18 -15.94 -3.02
N ALA A 150 -31.09 -15.21 -2.78
CA ALA A 150 -29.87 -15.33 -3.56
C ALA A 150 -28.68 -15.79 -2.68
N THR A 151 -28.37 -17.08 -2.75
CA THR A 151 -26.95 -17.44 -3.00
C THR A 151 -26.52 -16.69 -4.27
N PRO A 152 -25.29 -16.16 -4.37
CA PRO A 152 -24.92 -15.25 -5.46
C PRO A 152 -25.07 -15.90 -6.83
N GLU A 153 -26.20 -15.67 -7.49
CA GLU A 153 -26.38 -16.01 -8.90
C GLU A 153 -25.80 -14.86 -9.72
N ASN A 154 -24.60 -15.12 -10.22
CA ASN A 154 -24.10 -14.68 -11.53
C ASN A 154 -25.11 -13.81 -12.32
N THR A 155 -24.85 -12.51 -12.36
CA THR A 155 -25.67 -11.50 -13.06
C THR A 155 -25.77 -11.72 -14.57
N GLY A 156 -25.01 -12.66 -15.14
CA GLY A 156 -24.88 -12.88 -16.57
C GLY A 156 -24.08 -11.79 -17.28
N ALA A 157 -23.61 -10.78 -16.55
CA ALA A 157 -22.50 -9.94 -16.98
C ALA A 157 -21.20 -10.74 -16.82
N GLU A 158 -20.36 -10.74 -17.85
CA GLU A 158 -19.00 -11.26 -17.73
C GLU A 158 -18.23 -10.36 -16.74
N PRO A 159 -17.44 -10.92 -15.80
CA PRO A 159 -16.65 -10.10 -14.89
C PRO A 159 -15.64 -9.25 -15.67
N TYR A 160 -15.40 -8.01 -15.23
CA TYR A 160 -14.48 -7.07 -15.90
C TYR A 160 -13.11 -7.71 -16.18
N VAL A 161 -12.54 -8.38 -15.17
CA VAL A 161 -11.41 -9.28 -15.35
C VAL A 161 -11.94 -10.70 -15.57
N PRO A 162 -11.72 -11.34 -16.73
CA PRO A 162 -12.17 -12.71 -16.97
C PRO A 162 -11.44 -13.73 -16.09
N GLU A 163 -12.12 -14.80 -15.72
CA GLU A 163 -11.53 -15.91 -14.95
C GLU A 163 -10.29 -16.50 -15.64
N GLY A 164 -9.27 -16.79 -14.84
CA GLY A 164 -7.95 -17.27 -15.25
C GLY A 164 -7.68 -18.72 -14.90
N ALA A 165 -6.43 -18.99 -14.51
CA ALA A 165 -6.01 -20.31 -14.07
C ALA A 165 -6.34 -20.54 -12.59
N SER A 166 -6.69 -21.77 -12.24
CA SER A 166 -6.79 -22.19 -10.85
C SER A 166 -5.43 -22.31 -10.16
N VAL A 167 -5.36 -21.92 -8.89
CA VAL A 167 -4.23 -22.16 -7.97
C VAL A 167 -4.75 -22.64 -6.61
N ARG A 168 -3.82 -23.01 -5.70
CA ARG A 168 -4.12 -23.20 -4.27
C ARG A 168 -3.10 -22.45 -3.43
N LEU A 169 -3.43 -22.18 -2.17
CA LEU A 169 -2.54 -21.58 -1.18
C LEU A 169 -2.17 -22.58 -0.08
N GLU A 170 -0.88 -22.67 0.23
CA GLU A 170 -0.31 -23.47 1.31
C GLU A 170 0.38 -22.56 2.33
N THR A 171 -0.14 -22.46 3.55
CA THR A 171 0.54 -21.70 4.62
C THR A 171 1.89 -22.32 4.94
N VAL A 172 2.95 -21.53 4.81
CA VAL A 172 4.33 -21.93 5.14
C VAL A 172 4.86 -21.29 6.40
N ALA A 173 4.31 -20.14 6.81
CA ALA A 173 4.56 -19.49 8.09
C ALA A 173 3.28 -18.78 8.58
N ASP A 174 2.97 -18.96 9.86
CA ASP A 174 1.89 -18.33 10.62
C ASP A 174 2.25 -18.37 12.13
N GLY A 175 1.50 -17.61 12.95
CA GLY A 175 1.69 -17.50 14.39
C GLY A 175 2.87 -16.60 14.79
N GLY A 176 2.61 -15.49 15.48
CA GLY A 176 3.61 -14.46 15.77
C GLY A 176 3.87 -13.45 14.63
N LEU A 177 3.25 -13.63 13.45
CA LEU A 177 3.18 -12.61 12.41
C LEU A 177 1.89 -11.80 12.56
N VAL A 178 1.98 -10.48 12.42
CA VAL A 178 0.88 -9.53 12.50
C VAL A 178 0.56 -9.02 11.10
N ALA A 179 1.49 -8.30 10.47
CA ALA A 179 1.34 -7.75 9.13
C ALA A 179 2.64 -7.99 8.35
N PRO A 180 2.83 -9.20 7.77
CA PRO A 180 4.03 -9.50 6.98
C PRO A 180 3.98 -8.72 5.66
N LEU A 181 4.88 -7.74 5.50
CA LEU A 181 4.91 -6.82 4.36
C LEU A 181 5.93 -7.21 3.30
N ASP A 182 6.92 -8.03 3.63
CA ASP A 182 7.96 -8.45 2.68
C ASP A 182 8.59 -9.79 3.10
N PHE A 183 9.29 -10.47 2.19
CA PHE A 183 10.33 -11.40 2.60
C PHE A 183 11.47 -11.49 1.60
N GLU A 184 12.63 -11.84 2.12
CA GLU A 184 13.81 -12.12 1.32
C GLU A 184 14.37 -13.53 1.56
N THR A 185 15.02 -14.08 0.53
CA THR A 185 15.75 -15.36 0.61
C THR A 185 17.16 -15.17 0.06
N PRO A 186 18.14 -14.69 0.87
CA PRO A 186 19.49 -14.49 0.36
C PRO A 186 20.09 -15.83 -0.08
N PRO A 187 20.72 -15.92 -1.27
CA PRO A 187 21.32 -17.17 -1.75
C PRO A 187 22.27 -17.78 -0.72
N GLY A 188 22.08 -19.07 -0.40
CA GLY A 188 22.88 -19.76 0.62
C GLY A 188 22.61 -19.34 2.07
N GLY A 189 21.57 -18.55 2.33
CA GLY A 189 21.07 -18.24 3.67
C GLY A 189 20.40 -19.45 4.35
N PRO A 190 20.14 -19.35 5.67
CA PRO A 190 19.49 -20.39 6.46
C PRO A 190 17.99 -20.57 6.19
N GLY A 191 17.34 -19.61 5.50
CA GLY A 191 15.90 -19.65 5.26
C GLY A 191 15.34 -18.36 4.68
N MET A 192 14.08 -18.10 4.99
CA MET A 192 13.28 -16.95 4.55
C MET A 192 13.19 -15.90 5.67
N TYR A 193 13.49 -14.65 5.35
CA TYR A 193 13.49 -13.53 6.29
C TYR A 193 12.24 -12.68 6.05
N ILE A 194 11.25 -12.77 6.92
CA ILE A 194 9.93 -12.18 6.76
C ILE A 194 9.90 -10.86 7.51
N VAL A 195 9.62 -9.76 6.81
CA VAL A 195 9.44 -8.42 7.38
C VAL A 195 8.03 -8.29 7.91
N ASP A 196 7.88 -8.00 9.20
CA ASP A 196 6.61 -7.60 9.80
C ASP A 196 6.58 -6.10 10.08
N ARG A 197 5.46 -5.45 9.76
CA ARG A 197 5.25 -4.00 9.85
C ARG A 197 5.66 -3.40 11.19
N PHE A 198 5.49 -4.16 12.29
CA PHE A 198 5.72 -3.68 13.66
C PHE A 198 7.18 -3.64 14.11
N GLY A 199 8.13 -3.90 13.20
CA GLY A 199 9.56 -3.68 13.41
C GLY A 199 10.39 -4.96 13.52
N GLN A 200 9.76 -6.13 13.47
CA GLN A 200 10.45 -7.42 13.52
C GLN A 200 10.75 -7.92 12.11
N VAL A 201 11.95 -8.49 11.92
CA VAL A 201 12.19 -9.44 10.82
C VAL A 201 12.29 -10.82 11.43
N TYR A 202 11.41 -11.75 11.06
CA TYR A 202 11.44 -13.14 11.54
C TYR A 202 12.22 -14.04 10.58
N LEU A 203 13.01 -14.98 11.12
CA LEU A 203 13.61 -16.04 10.30
C LEU A 203 12.71 -17.28 10.32
N ARG A 204 12.36 -17.75 9.12
CA ARG A 204 11.72 -19.04 8.87
C ARG A 204 12.72 -20.01 8.24
N ASP A 205 13.13 -21.03 8.98
CA ASP A 205 14.11 -22.03 8.55
C ASP A 205 13.45 -23.37 8.16
N SER A 206 14.20 -24.48 8.21
CA SER A 206 13.69 -25.83 7.90
C SER A 206 12.75 -26.41 8.95
N ASP A 207 12.85 -25.96 10.20
CA ASP A 207 12.05 -26.46 11.33
C ASP A 207 10.77 -25.62 11.52
N GLY A 208 10.74 -24.36 11.05
CA GLY A 208 9.55 -23.52 11.00
C GLY A 208 9.86 -22.03 11.04
N LEU A 209 8.85 -21.21 11.38
CA LEU A 209 9.05 -19.85 11.83
C LEU A 209 9.68 -19.87 13.24
N ARG A 210 10.67 -19.01 13.50
CA ARG A 210 11.33 -18.92 14.81
C ARG A 210 10.65 -17.89 15.71
N ASP A 211 10.42 -18.25 16.97
CA ASP A 211 9.85 -17.38 18.01
C ASP A 211 10.67 -16.08 18.23
N GLU A 212 12.00 -16.17 18.14
CA GLU A 212 12.91 -15.03 18.29
C GLU A 212 13.19 -14.42 16.91
N PRO A 213 12.97 -13.11 16.72
CA PRO A 213 13.23 -12.46 15.44
C PRO A 213 14.72 -12.49 15.08
N PHE A 214 15.01 -12.40 13.78
CA PHE A 214 16.35 -12.17 13.25
C PHE A 214 16.89 -10.80 13.69
N ILE A 215 16.03 -9.77 13.67
CA ILE A 215 16.28 -8.43 14.21
C ILE A 215 14.94 -7.81 14.63
N ASP A 216 14.97 -7.00 15.69
CA ASP A 216 13.86 -6.14 16.10
C ASP A 216 14.33 -4.68 16.09
N VAL A 217 13.65 -3.84 15.31
CA VAL A 217 13.88 -2.39 15.18
C VAL A 217 12.67 -1.57 15.61
N SER A 218 11.70 -2.15 16.33
CA SER A 218 10.48 -1.46 16.81
C SER A 218 10.79 -0.18 17.62
N ASP A 219 11.82 -0.20 18.46
CA ASP A 219 12.32 0.97 19.22
C ASP A 219 12.85 2.12 18.33
N LYS A 220 12.99 1.92 17.00
CA LYS A 220 13.41 2.94 16.02
C LYS A 220 12.24 3.55 15.23
N LEU A 221 11.04 2.98 15.34
CA LEU A 221 9.87 3.38 14.56
C LEU A 221 9.16 4.60 15.17
N VAL A 222 8.47 5.36 14.33
CA VAL A 222 7.43 6.32 14.77
C VAL A 222 6.19 5.56 15.26
N GLU A 223 5.26 6.24 15.92
CA GLU A 223 3.96 5.64 16.27
C GLU A 223 3.25 5.22 14.97
N ILE A 224 2.93 3.92 14.87
CA ILE A 224 2.44 3.31 13.63
C ILE A 224 0.97 3.67 13.38
N THR A 225 0.74 4.48 12.35
CA THR A 225 -0.55 4.79 11.73
C THR A 225 -0.38 4.84 10.20
N GLY A 226 -1.46 4.94 9.42
CA GLY A 226 -1.38 5.00 7.95
C GLY A 226 -0.64 3.79 7.35
N GLU A 227 0.34 4.03 6.48
CA GLU A 227 1.27 3.03 5.91
C GLU A 227 2.44 2.68 6.83
N MET A 228 2.82 3.59 7.73
CA MET A 228 4.12 3.60 8.42
C MET A 228 4.50 2.28 9.08
N GLY A 229 5.80 2.02 9.23
CA GLY A 229 6.33 0.87 9.97
C GLY A 229 7.71 0.44 9.48
N LEU A 230 8.00 -0.85 9.58
CA LEU A 230 9.10 -1.49 8.86
C LEU A 230 8.57 -2.02 7.51
N LEU A 231 9.10 -1.48 6.41
CA LEU A 231 8.42 -1.53 5.10
C LEU A 231 9.16 -2.36 4.05
N GLY A 232 10.48 -2.51 4.14
CA GLY A 232 11.26 -3.28 3.15
C GLY A 232 12.58 -3.82 3.69
N LEU A 233 13.05 -4.88 3.04
CA LEU A 233 14.31 -5.58 3.32
C LEU A 233 15.01 -5.91 2.01
N ALA A 234 16.32 -5.66 1.94
CA ALA A 234 17.16 -6.15 0.84
C ALA A 234 18.50 -6.68 1.38
N PHE A 235 18.91 -7.86 0.95
CA PHE A 235 20.26 -8.36 1.24
C PHE A 235 21.27 -7.86 0.22
N HIS A 236 22.48 -7.51 0.67
CA HIS A 236 23.54 -7.12 -0.26
C HIS A 236 23.85 -8.25 -1.25
N PRO A 237 24.18 -7.98 -2.53
CA PRO A 237 24.56 -9.03 -3.49
C PRO A 237 25.73 -9.91 -2.99
N GLU A 238 26.63 -9.33 -2.19
CA GLU A 238 27.75 -10.01 -1.52
C GLU A 238 27.44 -10.48 -0.07
N TYR A 239 26.17 -10.68 0.32
CA TYR A 239 25.78 -11.01 1.71
C TYR A 239 26.48 -12.24 2.30
N GLN A 240 26.86 -13.22 1.47
CA GLN A 240 27.64 -14.39 1.91
C GLN A 240 29.03 -14.02 2.45
N GLU A 241 29.61 -12.91 1.97
CA GLU A 241 30.95 -12.45 2.33
C GLU A 241 30.93 -11.30 3.35
N ASN A 242 29.99 -10.36 3.20
CA ASN A 242 29.98 -9.12 3.99
C ASN A 242 28.88 -9.04 5.07
N ARG A 243 27.90 -9.96 5.07
CA ARG A 243 26.76 -10.01 6.00
C ARG A 243 25.90 -8.74 6.06
N LYS A 244 26.01 -7.83 5.09
CA LYS A 244 25.22 -6.61 5.01
C LYS A 244 23.80 -6.86 4.51
N PHE A 245 22.84 -6.20 5.13
CA PHE A 245 21.47 -6.08 4.63
C PHE A 245 20.95 -4.67 4.91
N TYR A 246 19.84 -4.30 4.28
CA TYR A 246 19.26 -2.97 4.33
C TYR A 246 17.81 -3.10 4.76
N LEU A 247 17.38 -2.20 5.64
CA LEU A 247 15.98 -2.05 6.03
C LEU A 247 15.50 -0.65 5.66
N ARG A 248 14.24 -0.56 5.24
CA ARG A 248 13.51 0.69 5.03
C ARG A 248 12.38 0.81 6.04
N TYR A 249 12.32 1.93 6.77
CA TYR A 249 11.31 2.12 7.81
C TYR A 249 11.00 3.59 8.12
N SER A 250 9.79 3.81 8.64
CA SER A 250 9.28 5.09 9.11
C SER A 250 9.82 5.41 10.51
N ALA A 251 10.75 6.36 10.61
CA ALA A 251 11.37 6.79 11.87
C ALA A 251 10.75 8.11 12.37
N PRO A 252 10.80 8.41 13.69
CA PRO A 252 10.47 9.74 14.20
C PRO A 252 11.32 10.81 13.51
N THR A 253 10.78 12.03 13.36
CA THR A 253 11.40 13.12 12.59
C THR A 253 12.88 13.34 12.96
N ARG A 254 13.75 13.27 11.94
CA ARG A 254 15.21 13.43 12.05
C ARG A 254 15.67 14.82 11.58
N GLU A 255 16.94 15.15 11.84
CA GLU A 255 17.52 16.46 11.46
C GLU A 255 17.35 16.74 9.97
N GLY A 256 16.75 17.89 9.62
CA GLY A 256 16.43 18.26 8.24
C GLY A 256 14.98 18.00 7.82
N THR A 257 14.19 17.26 8.61
CA THR A 257 12.74 17.11 8.41
C THR A 257 12.01 18.39 8.85
N PRO A 258 11.07 18.95 8.05
CA PRO A 258 10.23 20.08 8.44
C PRO A 258 9.44 19.82 9.73
N GLU A 259 9.08 20.87 10.48
CA GLU A 259 8.35 20.71 11.76
C GLU A 259 6.90 20.23 11.57
N GLU A 260 6.36 20.44 10.36
CA GLU A 260 5.00 20.11 9.96
C GLU A 260 4.83 18.70 9.36
N PHE A 261 5.92 17.97 9.13
CA PHE A 261 5.92 16.64 8.51
C PHE A 261 5.78 15.54 9.57
N ASP A 262 5.00 14.50 9.27
CA ASP A 262 4.72 13.40 10.21
C ASP A 262 5.99 12.63 10.63
N HIS A 263 6.87 12.29 9.67
CA HIS A 263 8.00 11.39 9.93
C HIS A 263 9.17 11.51 8.93
N THR A 264 10.19 10.67 9.11
CA THR A 264 11.29 10.49 8.17
C THR A 264 11.32 9.04 7.70
N GLU A 265 11.24 8.79 6.40
CA GLU A 265 11.56 7.48 5.84
C GLU A 265 13.08 7.28 5.84
N VAL A 266 13.54 6.18 6.44
CA VAL A 266 14.95 5.88 6.65
C VAL A 266 15.31 4.58 5.95
N LEU A 267 16.31 4.65 5.07
CA LEU A 267 17.04 3.50 4.58
C LEU A 267 18.33 3.36 5.38
N ALA A 268 18.53 2.21 6.04
CA ALA A 268 19.73 1.94 6.83
C ALA A 268 20.34 0.56 6.52
N GLU A 269 21.68 0.52 6.51
CA GLU A 269 22.49 -0.69 6.46
C GLU A 269 22.64 -1.29 7.86
N PHE A 270 22.54 -2.61 7.96
CA PHE A 270 22.77 -3.41 9.16
C PHE A 270 23.71 -4.57 8.83
N THR A 271 24.32 -5.17 9.86
CA THR A 271 25.22 -6.34 9.69
C THR A 271 24.70 -7.54 10.47
N ALA A 272 24.49 -8.65 9.77
CA ALA A 272 24.12 -9.94 10.37
C ALA A 272 25.32 -10.60 11.05
N ASN A 273 25.03 -11.55 11.95
CA ASN A 273 26.05 -12.42 12.53
C ASN A 273 26.64 -13.40 11.49
N ASP A 274 27.73 -14.08 11.84
CA ASP A 274 28.48 -14.96 10.92
C ASP A 274 27.62 -16.09 10.30
N ASP A 275 26.62 -16.61 11.01
CA ASP A 275 25.73 -17.68 10.54
C ASP A 275 24.42 -17.20 9.91
N GLY A 276 24.16 -15.88 9.90
CA GLY A 276 22.95 -15.27 9.34
C GLY A 276 21.69 -15.47 10.17
N THR A 277 21.77 -16.01 11.39
CA THR A 277 20.58 -16.34 12.20
C THR A 277 20.14 -15.22 13.17
N SER A 278 20.92 -14.13 13.30
CA SER A 278 20.52 -12.91 14.02
C SER A 278 21.32 -11.68 13.54
N ALA A 279 20.85 -10.48 13.84
CA ALA A 279 21.58 -9.23 13.67
C ALA A 279 21.46 -8.30 14.89
N ASP A 280 22.36 -7.32 14.99
CA ASP A 280 22.37 -6.35 16.09
C ASP A 280 21.68 -5.04 15.65
N PRO A 281 20.58 -4.59 16.29
CA PRO A 281 19.94 -3.32 15.95
C PRO A 281 20.79 -2.08 16.27
N ASP A 282 21.84 -2.20 17.08
CA ASP A 282 22.84 -1.14 17.28
C ASP A 282 23.90 -1.10 16.15
N SER A 283 23.83 -2.00 15.16
CA SER A 283 24.69 -1.96 13.96
C SER A 283 24.22 -0.99 12.87
N GLU A 284 23.12 -0.25 13.09
CA GLU A 284 22.53 0.70 12.15
C GLU A 284 23.56 1.70 11.59
N ARG A 285 23.64 1.75 10.26
CA ARG A 285 24.24 2.85 9.50
C ARG A 285 23.19 3.43 8.57
N THR A 286 22.67 4.62 8.90
CA THR A 286 21.86 5.41 7.97
C THR A 286 22.55 5.53 6.60
N VAL A 287 21.80 5.27 5.55
CA VAL A 287 22.21 5.42 4.15
C VAL A 287 21.51 6.64 3.53
N MET A 288 20.18 6.68 3.58
CA MET A 288 19.34 7.73 2.99
C MET A 288 18.19 8.06 3.95
N GLU A 289 17.79 9.33 3.98
CA GLU A 289 16.68 9.84 4.80
C GLU A 289 15.81 10.73 3.91
N ILE A 290 14.50 10.49 3.89
CA ILE A 290 13.52 11.24 3.08
C ILE A 290 12.43 11.78 4.02
N PRO A 291 12.36 13.10 4.25
CA PRO A 291 11.25 13.73 4.96
C PRO A 291 9.91 13.39 4.30
N SER A 292 8.97 12.85 5.08
CA SER A 292 7.66 12.41 4.58
C SER A 292 6.55 13.30 5.14
N PRO A 293 5.75 13.99 4.31
CA PRO A 293 4.74 14.92 4.80
C PRO A 293 3.62 14.22 5.58
N TYR A 294 3.13 13.09 5.05
CA TYR A 294 1.99 12.36 5.60
C TYR A 294 2.33 10.88 5.93
N THR A 295 1.54 10.31 6.84
CA THR A 295 1.52 8.86 7.17
C THR A 295 1.16 7.91 6.02
N THR A 296 0.94 8.38 4.79
CA THR A 296 0.58 7.59 3.60
C THR A 296 1.45 7.96 2.40
N HIS A 297 1.38 7.16 1.33
CA HIS A 297 2.27 7.17 0.17
C HIS A 297 3.74 7.03 0.59
N ASN A 298 3.95 6.20 1.61
CA ASN A 298 5.25 5.89 2.16
C ASN A 298 5.93 4.82 1.31
N SER A 299 5.24 4.05 0.46
CA SER A 299 5.83 2.94 -0.32
C SER A 299 6.53 1.95 0.63
N GLY A 300 7.60 1.29 0.22
CA GLY A 300 8.33 0.36 1.08
C GLY A 300 9.44 -0.42 0.38
N ALA A 301 9.31 -0.64 -0.92
CA ALA A 301 10.20 -1.55 -1.63
C ALA A 301 11.63 -1.02 -1.80
N ILE A 302 12.58 -1.92 -1.55
CA ILE A 302 14.00 -1.77 -1.86
C ILE A 302 14.48 -3.06 -2.51
N VAL A 303 15.18 -2.97 -3.65
CA VAL A 303 15.67 -4.17 -4.36
C VAL A 303 16.99 -3.89 -5.07
N PHE A 304 17.89 -4.86 -5.05
CA PHE A 304 19.15 -4.76 -5.80
C PHE A 304 18.94 -5.11 -7.27
N GLY A 305 19.48 -4.28 -8.17
CA GLY A 305 19.54 -4.58 -9.59
C GLY A 305 20.42 -5.80 -9.85
N PRO A 306 19.91 -6.86 -10.51
CA PRO A 306 20.64 -8.12 -10.65
C PRO A 306 21.83 -8.03 -11.62
N GLU A 307 21.86 -7.03 -12.50
CA GLU A 307 22.95 -6.82 -13.47
C GLU A 307 23.94 -5.73 -13.07
N ASP A 308 23.49 -4.64 -12.44
CA ASP A 308 24.32 -3.49 -12.06
C ASP A 308 24.78 -3.51 -10.59
N GLY A 309 24.10 -4.25 -9.71
CA GLY A 309 24.40 -4.35 -8.29
C GLY A 309 24.03 -3.10 -7.48
N TYR A 310 23.31 -2.14 -8.07
CA TYR A 310 22.87 -0.93 -7.38
C TYR A 310 21.57 -1.17 -6.61
N LEU A 311 21.34 -0.39 -5.55
CA LEU A 311 20.11 -0.46 -4.77
C LEU A 311 19.07 0.49 -5.36
N TYR A 312 17.91 -0.06 -5.73
CA TYR A 312 16.74 0.68 -6.17
C TYR A 312 15.83 0.93 -4.95
N VAL A 313 15.29 2.15 -4.82
CA VAL A 313 14.50 2.60 -3.67
C VAL A 313 13.23 3.29 -4.17
N GLY A 314 12.06 2.72 -3.91
CA GLY A 314 10.78 3.34 -4.23
C GLY A 314 10.40 4.40 -3.21
N MET A 315 9.72 5.47 -3.64
CA MET A 315 9.14 6.48 -2.77
C MET A 315 7.87 7.06 -3.41
N GLY A 316 6.77 7.11 -2.64
CA GLY A 316 5.55 7.78 -3.09
C GLY A 316 5.66 9.30 -3.10
N ASP A 317 4.67 9.99 -3.65
CA ASP A 317 4.57 11.44 -3.76
C ASP A 317 4.52 12.18 -2.41
N GLY A 318 4.32 11.47 -1.29
CA GLY A 318 4.28 12.04 0.06
C GLY A 318 2.89 12.16 0.69
N GLY A 319 1.80 11.82 -0.01
CA GLY A 319 0.48 11.56 0.57
C GLY A 319 -0.53 12.69 0.44
N GLY A 320 -1.39 12.88 1.45
CA GLY A 320 -2.37 13.98 1.51
C GLY A 320 -3.58 13.86 0.55
N ALA A 321 -3.43 13.15 -0.57
CA ALA A 321 -4.34 13.06 -1.70
C ALA A 321 -4.52 14.38 -2.49
N HIS A 322 -4.88 14.22 -3.77
CA HIS A 322 -5.07 15.30 -4.76
C HIS A 322 -3.84 16.19 -5.03
N ASP A 323 -2.67 15.91 -4.45
CA ASP A 323 -1.39 16.62 -4.60
C ASP A 323 -1.39 18.14 -4.33
N THR A 324 -2.48 18.70 -3.81
CA THR A 324 -2.59 20.15 -3.52
C THR A 324 -2.09 20.54 -2.12
N ASP A 325 -1.62 19.55 -1.36
CA ASP A 325 -1.53 19.57 0.09
C ASP A 325 -0.08 19.66 0.61
N LEU A 326 0.13 19.59 1.92
CA LEU A 326 1.46 19.82 2.53
C LEU A 326 2.56 18.96 1.88
N GLY A 327 3.71 19.58 1.60
CA GLY A 327 4.87 18.89 1.04
C GLY A 327 4.84 18.67 -0.47
N HIS A 328 3.72 18.97 -1.16
CA HIS A 328 3.69 19.04 -2.61
C HIS A 328 4.33 20.34 -3.09
N VAL A 329 5.13 20.23 -4.15
CA VAL A 329 5.86 21.36 -4.73
C VAL A 329 5.33 21.67 -6.12
N SER A 330 5.44 22.93 -6.54
CA SER A 330 5.08 23.34 -7.89
C SER A 330 5.93 22.64 -8.94
N ASP A 331 5.29 22.14 -10.00
CA ASP A 331 5.94 21.57 -11.17
C ASP A 331 5.61 22.39 -12.46
N TRP A 332 5.50 21.73 -13.60
CA TRP A 332 5.26 22.34 -14.92
C TRP A 332 3.78 22.35 -15.34
N TYR A 333 2.92 21.56 -14.71
CA TYR A 333 1.57 21.27 -15.17
C TYR A 333 0.52 22.16 -14.48
N GLU A 334 0.41 23.42 -14.92
CA GLU A 334 -0.46 24.46 -14.30
C GLU A 334 -1.94 24.08 -14.05
N ALA A 335 -2.46 22.98 -14.59
CA ALA A 335 -3.81 22.50 -14.30
C ALA A 335 -3.94 21.88 -12.90
N ASN A 336 -2.87 21.25 -12.41
CA ASN A 336 -2.78 20.68 -11.07
C ASN A 336 -1.67 21.47 -10.37
N GLU A 337 -1.99 22.31 -9.37
CA GLU A 337 -1.04 23.28 -8.78
C GLU A 337 0.03 22.62 -7.86
N GLY A 338 0.75 21.63 -8.39
CA GLY A 338 1.78 20.86 -7.70
C GLY A 338 1.56 19.35 -7.81
N GLY A 339 2.65 18.62 -7.60
CA GLY A 339 2.72 17.17 -7.73
C GLY A 339 4.16 16.71 -7.62
N ASN A 340 4.47 15.92 -6.59
CA ASN A 340 5.84 15.45 -6.39
C ASN A 340 6.28 14.45 -7.48
N GLY A 341 5.34 13.72 -8.11
CA GLY A 341 5.63 12.89 -9.28
C GLY A 341 6.27 13.65 -10.45
N GLN A 342 5.93 14.93 -10.68
CA GLN A 342 6.49 15.70 -11.81
C GLN A 342 7.73 16.53 -11.46
N ASN A 343 8.02 16.74 -10.16
CA ASN A 343 9.16 17.53 -9.68
C ASN A 343 10.33 16.66 -9.22
N VAL A 344 11.40 16.66 -10.01
CA VAL A 344 12.63 15.89 -9.74
C VAL A 344 13.76 16.73 -9.10
N SER A 345 13.45 17.91 -8.54
CA SER A 345 14.47 18.92 -8.17
C SER A 345 14.43 19.38 -6.72
N GLU A 346 13.26 19.41 -6.08
CA GLU A 346 13.11 19.94 -4.72
C GLU A 346 13.20 18.84 -3.63
N ASN A 347 12.76 17.60 -3.94
CA ASN A 347 12.75 16.47 -3.02
C ASN A 347 12.88 15.12 -3.77
N LEU A 348 12.83 14.00 -3.03
CA LEU A 348 12.97 12.62 -3.52
C LEU A 348 11.63 11.85 -3.48
N LEU A 349 10.50 12.54 -3.56
CA LEU A 349 9.16 11.95 -3.55
C LEU A 349 8.70 11.64 -4.99
N GLY A 350 7.72 10.74 -5.15
CA GLY A 350 7.05 10.44 -6.42
C GLY A 350 7.92 9.74 -7.48
N GLY A 351 8.75 8.79 -7.07
CA GLY A 351 9.70 8.15 -7.98
C GLY A 351 10.46 6.95 -7.44
N ILE A 352 11.35 6.43 -8.28
CA ILE A 352 12.30 5.35 -7.94
C ILE A 352 13.72 5.89 -8.09
N HIS A 353 14.51 5.71 -7.03
CA HIS A 353 15.90 6.16 -6.94
C HIS A 353 16.86 4.99 -7.14
N ARG A 354 18.07 5.24 -7.65
CA ARG A 354 19.11 4.21 -7.81
C ARG A 354 20.45 4.70 -7.26
N ILE A 355 20.98 3.99 -6.27
CA ILE A 355 22.17 4.40 -5.50
C ILE A 355 23.23 3.29 -5.38
N ASP A 356 24.48 3.71 -5.20
CA ASP A 356 25.62 2.83 -4.89
C ASP A 356 25.87 2.81 -3.38
N VAL A 357 25.51 1.71 -2.72
CA VAL A 357 25.65 1.55 -1.25
C VAL A 357 27.08 1.23 -0.80
N ASP A 358 27.98 0.86 -1.72
CA ASP A 358 29.37 0.49 -1.45
C ASP A 358 30.36 1.67 -1.63
N SER A 359 29.93 2.76 -2.27
CA SER A 359 30.70 3.99 -2.35
C SER A 359 30.04 5.17 -1.61
N ARG A 360 30.60 6.37 -1.77
CA ARG A 360 30.15 7.61 -1.11
C ARG A 360 30.42 8.80 -2.02
N ASP A 361 29.43 9.69 -2.15
CA ASP A 361 29.60 10.97 -2.83
C ASP A 361 29.44 12.16 -1.86
N GLY A 362 30.49 12.97 -1.74
CA GLY A 362 30.53 14.13 -0.85
C GLY A 362 30.21 13.79 0.61
N GLU A 363 29.06 14.28 1.09
CA GLU A 363 28.54 14.03 2.44
C GLU A 363 27.51 12.87 2.49
N LYS A 364 27.05 12.38 1.33
CA LYS A 364 26.10 11.25 1.22
C LYS A 364 26.75 9.96 1.74
N ALA A 365 25.95 9.10 2.37
CA ALA A 365 26.41 7.81 2.88
C ALA A 365 26.39 6.68 1.82
N TYR A 366 26.04 7.03 0.59
CA TYR A 366 26.04 6.26 -0.65
C TYR A 366 26.69 7.09 -1.77
N GLY A 367 27.07 6.46 -2.88
CA GLY A 367 27.45 7.11 -4.13
C GLY A 367 26.31 7.15 -5.14
N ILE A 368 26.48 7.97 -6.17
CA ILE A 368 25.58 8.07 -7.30
C ILE A 368 26.19 7.30 -8.48
N PRO A 369 25.45 6.39 -9.14
CA PRO A 369 25.89 5.79 -10.41
C PRO A 369 26.10 6.87 -11.49
N ASP A 370 27.30 6.94 -12.07
CA ASP A 370 27.71 7.92 -13.09
C ASP A 370 26.75 8.01 -14.30
N ASP A 371 25.95 6.97 -14.54
CA ASP A 371 25.00 6.87 -15.64
C ASP A 371 23.54 7.17 -15.25
N ASN A 372 23.20 7.53 -14.00
CA ASN A 372 21.84 7.94 -13.61
C ASN A 372 21.31 9.06 -14.56
N PRO A 373 20.02 9.04 -14.94
CA PRO A 373 19.49 9.88 -16.01
C PRO A 373 19.64 11.39 -15.78
N LEU A 374 19.62 11.84 -14.52
CA LEU A 374 19.74 13.26 -14.18
C LEU A 374 21.18 13.72 -13.90
N VAL A 375 22.18 12.81 -13.92
CA VAL A 375 23.60 13.15 -13.69
C VAL A 375 24.09 14.19 -14.69
N GLY A 376 24.38 15.39 -14.18
CA GLY A 376 24.81 16.53 -14.98
C GLY A 376 23.69 17.22 -15.78
N GLN A 377 22.43 16.92 -15.48
CA GLN A 377 21.23 17.63 -15.94
C GLN A 377 20.67 18.51 -14.80
N ALA A 378 19.41 18.97 -14.93
CA ALA A 378 18.69 19.62 -13.85
C ALA A 378 17.81 18.59 -13.13
N GLY A 379 17.98 18.49 -11.81
CA GLY A 379 17.29 17.56 -10.93
C GLY A 379 18.22 17.02 -9.84
N LEU A 380 17.72 16.09 -9.04
CA LEU A 380 18.50 15.31 -8.08
C LEU A 380 19.06 14.07 -8.77
N ASP A 381 20.37 13.84 -8.64
CA ASP A 381 21.08 12.79 -9.38
C ASP A 381 20.65 11.36 -8.97
N GLU A 382 19.96 11.20 -7.85
CA GLU A 382 19.41 9.96 -7.30
C GLU A 382 18.34 9.29 -8.19
N TYR A 383 17.52 10.08 -8.88
CA TYR A 383 16.36 9.59 -9.64
C TYR A 383 16.78 8.61 -10.75
N TYR A 384 16.09 7.46 -10.79
CA TYR A 384 16.10 6.52 -11.91
C TYR A 384 14.83 6.67 -12.77
N ALA A 385 13.68 6.87 -12.13
CA ALA A 385 12.37 7.11 -12.77
C ALA A 385 11.50 8.00 -11.86
N TRP A 386 10.54 8.71 -12.43
CA TRP A 386 9.63 9.65 -11.73
C TRP A 386 8.23 9.62 -12.34
N GLY A 387 7.31 10.42 -11.82
CA GLY A 387 5.92 10.43 -12.24
C GLY A 387 5.11 9.28 -11.66
N LEU A 388 5.48 8.82 -10.47
CA LEU A 388 4.82 7.74 -9.72
C LEU A 388 4.07 8.32 -8.51
N ARG A 389 2.99 7.66 -8.08
CA ARG A 389 2.12 8.07 -6.96
C ARG A 389 2.53 7.42 -5.65
N ASN A 390 2.44 6.10 -5.57
CA ASN A 390 2.82 5.26 -4.45
C ASN A 390 3.26 3.87 -4.96
N PRO A 391 4.51 3.74 -5.47
CA PRO A 391 5.06 2.48 -5.96
C PRO A 391 5.31 1.51 -4.79
N TRP A 392 4.27 0.80 -4.34
CA TRP A 392 4.24 0.06 -3.07
C TRP A 392 5.24 -1.10 -3.04
N ARG A 393 5.17 -1.97 -4.05
CA ARG A 393 6.05 -3.13 -4.23
C ARG A 393 6.65 -3.12 -5.62
N MET A 394 7.95 -3.34 -5.70
CA MET A 394 8.69 -3.45 -6.95
C MET A 394 9.64 -4.64 -6.91
N GLY A 395 9.90 -5.25 -8.08
CA GLY A 395 10.73 -6.43 -8.16
C GLY A 395 11.25 -6.71 -9.56
N PHE A 396 12.51 -7.16 -9.65
CA PHE A 396 13.11 -7.57 -10.91
C PHE A 396 12.59 -8.93 -11.37
N SER A 397 12.22 -9.05 -12.65
CA SER A 397 11.95 -10.33 -13.30
C SER A 397 12.58 -10.33 -14.69
N LYS A 398 13.42 -11.33 -14.99
CA LYS A 398 14.14 -11.46 -16.28
C LYS A 398 15.06 -10.28 -16.66
N GLY A 399 15.41 -9.42 -15.71
CA GLY A 399 16.23 -8.21 -15.91
C GLY A 399 15.41 -6.92 -15.90
N ASP A 400 14.10 -7.03 -16.15
CA ASP A 400 13.15 -5.92 -16.15
C ASP A 400 12.65 -5.62 -14.72
N LEU A 401 12.52 -4.34 -14.36
CA LEU A 401 11.95 -3.90 -13.09
C LEU A 401 10.45 -3.64 -13.26
N TYR A 402 9.63 -4.25 -12.41
CA TYR A 402 8.20 -3.97 -12.33
C TYR A 402 7.88 -3.28 -11.03
N ALA A 403 6.96 -2.31 -11.04
CA ALA A 403 6.41 -1.69 -9.85
C ALA A 403 4.88 -1.70 -9.91
N SER A 404 4.23 -2.04 -8.80
CA SER A 404 2.81 -1.74 -8.59
C SER A 404 2.71 -0.33 -8.06
N ASP A 405 2.11 0.57 -8.85
CA ASP A 405 1.78 1.91 -8.41
C ASP A 405 0.30 1.94 -8.01
N VAL A 406 0.02 2.43 -6.80
CA VAL A 406 -1.32 2.45 -6.24
C VAL A 406 -1.98 3.77 -6.61
N GLY A 407 -3.05 3.71 -7.39
CA GLY A 407 -3.77 4.88 -7.89
C GLY A 407 -4.64 5.54 -6.82
N GLN A 408 -5.33 6.63 -7.18
CA GLN A 408 -6.00 7.45 -6.18
C GLN A 408 -7.46 7.09 -5.94
N ASN A 409 -8.28 6.97 -6.98
CA ASN A 409 -9.73 6.93 -6.84
C ASN A 409 -10.41 6.05 -7.89
N MET A 410 -9.79 5.83 -9.04
CA MET A 410 -10.45 5.24 -10.21
C MET A 410 -9.73 4.01 -10.74
N PHE A 411 -8.40 3.99 -10.77
CA PHE A 411 -7.61 2.94 -11.44
C PHE A 411 -6.40 2.50 -10.62
N GLU A 412 -6.07 1.22 -10.74
CA GLU A 412 -4.84 0.60 -10.25
C GLU A 412 -3.93 0.24 -11.41
N GLU A 413 -2.62 0.39 -11.23
CA GLU A 413 -1.66 0.18 -12.32
C GLU A 413 -0.41 -0.62 -11.94
N VAL A 414 0.25 -1.18 -12.97
CA VAL A 414 1.58 -1.79 -12.84
C VAL A 414 2.44 -1.33 -14.00
N ASP A 415 3.60 -0.81 -13.66
CA ASP A 415 4.57 -0.26 -14.59
C ASP A 415 5.72 -1.21 -14.88
N LEU A 416 6.20 -1.12 -16.12
CA LEU A 416 7.52 -1.60 -16.51
C LEU A 416 8.49 -0.42 -16.39
N ILE A 417 9.31 -0.46 -15.33
CA ILE A 417 10.16 0.67 -14.92
C ILE A 417 11.43 0.74 -15.77
N GLU A 418 11.44 1.69 -16.70
CA GLU A 418 12.55 2.06 -17.55
C GLU A 418 13.30 3.29 -17.00
N LYS A 419 14.57 3.39 -17.40
CA LYS A 419 15.50 4.41 -16.93
C LYS A 419 15.25 5.77 -17.59
N GLY A 420 15.00 6.79 -16.76
CA GLY A 420 14.78 8.16 -17.20
C GLY A 420 13.37 8.41 -17.72
N THR A 421 12.42 7.56 -17.32
CA THR A 421 11.03 7.60 -17.75
C THR A 421 10.14 8.32 -16.73
N ASN A 422 9.11 8.98 -17.27
CA ASN A 422 8.06 9.69 -16.53
C ASN A 422 6.74 8.92 -16.67
N TYR A 423 6.21 8.38 -15.57
CA TYR A 423 4.96 7.61 -15.54
C TYR A 423 3.70 8.49 -15.44
N GLY A 424 3.88 9.81 -15.36
CA GLY A 424 2.82 10.77 -15.61
C GLY A 424 1.96 11.14 -14.41
N TRP A 425 2.09 10.54 -13.23
CA TRP A 425 1.45 11.06 -12.01
C TRP A 425 1.98 12.48 -11.71
N ASN A 426 1.14 13.49 -11.44
CA ASN A 426 -0.34 13.48 -11.31
C ASN A 426 -1.07 14.07 -12.53
N VAL A 427 -0.47 14.08 -13.73
CA VAL A 427 -1.18 14.38 -14.98
C VAL A 427 -2.17 13.27 -15.34
N ARG A 428 -1.87 12.04 -14.90
CA ARG A 428 -2.56 10.79 -15.21
C ARG A 428 -2.71 9.90 -13.98
N GLU A 429 -3.70 9.01 -14.05
CA GLU A 429 -3.96 7.89 -13.13
C GLU A 429 -4.27 6.68 -14.04
N GLY A 430 -3.36 5.71 -14.15
CA GLY A 430 -3.43 4.76 -15.26
C GLY A 430 -3.20 5.44 -16.62
N THR A 431 -3.86 4.91 -17.65
CA THR A 431 -3.91 5.53 -18.99
C THR A 431 -4.84 6.75 -19.06
N HIS A 432 -5.55 7.06 -17.96
CA HIS A 432 -6.56 8.11 -17.87
C HIS A 432 -5.98 9.43 -17.35
N CYS A 433 -6.60 10.54 -17.73
CA CYS A 433 -6.20 11.86 -17.25
C CYS A 433 -6.66 12.08 -15.80
N PHE A 434 -5.85 12.76 -14.99
CA PHE A 434 -6.19 13.07 -13.61
C PHE A 434 -6.51 14.57 -13.42
N GLU A 435 -7.52 14.85 -12.59
CA GLU A 435 -7.83 16.20 -12.10
C GLU A 435 -8.00 16.13 -10.56
N PRO A 436 -7.35 17.03 -9.80
CA PRO A 436 -7.36 17.02 -8.36
C PRO A 436 -8.71 17.47 -7.78
N GLY A 437 -8.92 17.15 -6.51
CA GLY A 437 -10.16 17.38 -5.78
C GLY A 437 -11.24 16.32 -6.06
N PRO A 438 -12.28 16.26 -5.20
CA PRO A 438 -13.27 15.17 -5.21
C PRO A 438 -14.24 15.19 -6.40
N GLU A 439 -14.40 16.33 -7.09
CA GLU A 439 -15.21 16.40 -8.33
C GLU A 439 -14.40 15.95 -9.56
N GLY A 440 -13.15 16.41 -9.69
CA GLY A 440 -12.25 16.06 -10.79
C GLY A 440 -11.87 14.59 -10.80
N SER A 441 -11.52 14.02 -9.63
CA SER A 441 -11.19 12.60 -9.53
C SER A 441 -12.38 11.66 -9.80
N ARG A 442 -13.63 12.15 -9.83
CA ARG A 442 -14.83 11.38 -10.23
C ARG A 442 -15.21 11.58 -11.70
N ASN A 443 -14.75 12.66 -12.31
CA ASN A 443 -15.07 13.05 -13.70
C ASN A 443 -13.81 13.51 -14.42
N PRO A 444 -12.84 12.61 -14.66
CA PRO A 444 -11.55 12.96 -15.25
C PRO A 444 -11.70 13.63 -16.62
N PRO A 445 -10.83 14.61 -16.98
CA PRO A 445 -10.87 15.28 -18.28
C PRO A 445 -10.75 14.31 -19.47
N GLU A 446 -11.46 14.59 -20.57
CA GLU A 446 -11.34 13.81 -21.82
C GLU A 446 -9.92 13.84 -22.43
N SER A 447 -9.08 14.79 -22.05
CA SER A 447 -7.71 14.92 -22.57
C SER A 447 -6.79 15.73 -21.65
N CYS A 448 -5.56 15.27 -21.56
CA CYS A 448 -4.43 15.85 -20.83
C CYS A 448 -3.17 15.79 -21.72
N PRO A 449 -2.05 16.44 -21.35
CA PRO A 449 -0.78 16.28 -22.04
C PRO A 449 -0.32 14.81 -22.06
N THR A 450 0.33 14.39 -23.15
CA THR A 450 1.03 13.10 -23.25
C THR A 450 2.55 13.25 -23.21
N HIS A 451 3.05 14.49 -23.16
CA HIS A 451 4.45 14.85 -23.09
C HIS A 451 4.56 16.13 -22.24
N THR A 452 5.70 16.34 -21.60
CA THR A 452 6.02 17.63 -20.96
C THR A 452 6.23 18.73 -22.02
N PRO A 453 6.24 20.02 -21.64
CA PRO A 453 6.73 21.10 -22.48
C PRO A 453 8.19 20.90 -22.91
N GLU A 454 8.57 21.38 -24.11
CA GLU A 454 9.93 21.26 -24.67
C GLU A 454 11.04 21.80 -23.74
N ASP A 455 10.75 22.83 -22.94
CA ASP A 455 11.67 23.42 -21.96
C ASP A 455 11.75 22.63 -20.63
N VAL A 456 10.87 21.65 -20.43
CA VAL A 456 10.88 20.73 -19.29
C VAL A 456 11.49 19.41 -19.75
N ARG A 457 12.78 19.22 -19.43
CA ARG A 457 13.57 18.00 -19.72
C ARG A 457 13.61 17.58 -21.21
N GLY A 458 13.23 18.48 -22.13
CA GLY A 458 13.26 18.25 -23.58
C GLY A 458 11.95 17.71 -24.18
N GLY A 459 10.82 17.87 -23.49
CA GLY A 459 9.53 17.37 -23.97
C GLY A 459 9.42 15.85 -23.89
N GLU A 460 9.78 15.27 -22.74
CA GLU A 460 9.73 13.83 -22.51
C GLU A 460 8.29 13.30 -22.60
N PRO A 461 8.06 12.07 -23.10
CA PRO A 461 6.75 11.44 -23.07
C PRO A 461 6.34 11.09 -21.63
N LEU A 462 5.04 11.12 -21.37
CA LEU A 462 4.44 10.40 -20.25
C LEU A 462 4.15 8.99 -20.73
N VAL A 463 4.67 7.97 -20.05
CA VAL A 463 4.55 6.56 -20.43
C VAL A 463 3.36 5.93 -19.71
N ASP A 464 2.59 5.14 -20.46
CA ASP A 464 1.43 4.40 -19.95
C ASP A 464 1.88 3.11 -19.21
N PRO A 465 1.14 2.62 -18.21
CA PRO A 465 1.43 1.36 -17.52
C PRO A 465 1.25 0.14 -18.44
N VAL A 466 1.77 -1.02 -18.02
CA VAL A 466 1.59 -2.30 -18.73
C VAL A 466 0.34 -3.06 -18.27
N ILE A 467 -0.20 -2.75 -17.10
CA ILE A 467 -1.45 -3.31 -16.57
C ILE A 467 -2.24 -2.16 -15.94
N GLU A 468 -3.56 -2.14 -16.18
CA GLU A 468 -4.51 -1.22 -15.57
C GLU A 468 -5.80 -2.00 -15.26
N TYR A 469 -6.47 -1.67 -14.16
CA TYR A 469 -7.85 -2.07 -13.90
C TYR A 469 -8.55 -1.02 -13.02
N PRO A 470 -9.87 -0.81 -13.15
CA PRO A 470 -10.58 0.16 -12.33
C PRO A 470 -10.79 -0.38 -10.91
N HIS A 471 -11.09 0.50 -9.96
CA HIS A 471 -11.61 0.08 -8.65
C HIS A 471 -12.99 -0.58 -8.76
N THR A 472 -13.87 0.02 -9.57
CA THR A 472 -15.27 -0.42 -9.74
C THR A 472 -15.67 -0.39 -11.21
N HIS A 473 -16.38 -1.42 -11.66
CA HIS A 473 -16.95 -1.50 -13.00
C HIS A 473 -18.43 -1.89 -12.94
N GLU A 474 -19.31 -1.09 -13.55
CA GLU A 474 -20.78 -1.28 -13.50
C GLU A 474 -21.34 -1.46 -12.07
N GLY A 475 -20.76 -0.77 -11.08
CA GLY A 475 -21.12 -0.89 -9.65
C GLY A 475 -20.56 -2.13 -8.94
N ILE A 476 -19.68 -2.89 -9.59
CA ILE A 476 -19.04 -4.09 -9.03
C ILE A 476 -17.56 -3.80 -8.76
N GLY A 477 -17.11 -3.99 -7.52
CA GLY A 477 -15.70 -3.88 -7.16
C GLY A 477 -14.81 -4.90 -7.89
N VAL A 478 -13.72 -4.39 -8.45
CA VAL A 478 -12.72 -5.15 -9.22
C VAL A 478 -11.42 -5.27 -8.42
N GLY A 479 -10.96 -4.19 -7.79
CA GLY A 479 -9.80 -4.13 -6.89
C GLY A 479 -9.71 -2.80 -6.14
N SER A 480 -8.59 -2.52 -5.48
CA SER A 480 -8.48 -1.35 -4.57
C SER A 480 -7.08 -0.83 -4.27
N ALA A 481 -6.05 -1.63 -4.51
CA ALA A 481 -4.64 -1.29 -4.36
C ALA A 481 -3.82 -2.44 -4.93
N SER A 482 -2.95 -2.17 -5.91
CA SER A 482 -2.07 -3.15 -6.51
C SER A 482 -0.85 -3.40 -5.61
N ILE A 483 -0.49 -4.68 -5.41
CA ILE A 483 0.41 -5.11 -4.32
C ILE A 483 1.72 -5.76 -4.85
N GLY A 484 2.01 -5.57 -6.12
CA GLY A 484 3.23 -6.03 -6.78
C GLY A 484 3.21 -7.52 -7.12
N GLY A 485 4.21 -7.95 -7.88
CA GLY A 485 4.26 -9.29 -8.43
C GLY A 485 5.55 -9.61 -9.19
N TYR A 486 5.55 -10.77 -9.85
CA TYR A 486 6.70 -11.30 -10.56
C TYR A 486 6.28 -12.03 -11.83
N ILE A 487 7.17 -12.09 -12.83
CA ILE A 487 6.99 -13.05 -13.91
C ILE A 487 7.15 -14.46 -13.34
N TYR A 488 6.16 -15.31 -13.57
CA TYR A 488 6.17 -16.69 -13.14
C TYR A 488 7.02 -17.55 -14.10
N GLU A 489 8.03 -18.22 -13.56
CA GLU A 489 9.03 -18.98 -14.33
C GLU A 489 9.14 -20.47 -13.92
N ASN A 490 8.43 -20.88 -12.87
CA ASN A 490 8.50 -22.22 -12.30
C ASN A 490 7.56 -23.20 -13.04
N ASP A 491 8.06 -24.38 -13.43
CA ASP A 491 7.25 -25.34 -14.21
C ASP A 491 6.08 -26.00 -13.42
N ALA A 492 5.92 -25.73 -12.12
CA ALA A 492 4.89 -26.35 -11.29
C ALA A 492 3.45 -26.00 -11.71
N ILE A 493 3.20 -24.78 -12.22
CA ILE A 493 1.88 -24.32 -12.68
C ILE A 493 1.98 -23.88 -14.16
N PRO A 494 1.97 -24.80 -15.14
CA PRO A 494 2.25 -24.48 -16.54
C PRO A 494 1.30 -23.44 -17.18
N ALA A 495 0.12 -23.21 -16.61
CA ALA A 495 -0.83 -22.20 -17.08
C ALA A 495 -0.39 -20.75 -16.78
N LEU A 496 0.52 -20.56 -15.81
CA LEU A 496 1.07 -19.27 -15.43
C LEU A 496 2.41 -18.96 -16.10
N GLN A 497 3.02 -19.92 -16.82
CA GLN A 497 4.39 -19.78 -17.30
C GLN A 497 4.57 -18.56 -18.23
N GLY A 498 5.44 -17.64 -17.82
CA GLY A 498 5.71 -16.38 -18.51
C GLY A 498 4.68 -15.27 -18.28
N LYS A 499 3.65 -15.48 -17.46
CA LYS A 499 2.71 -14.43 -17.03
C LYS A 499 3.28 -13.63 -15.86
N TYR A 500 2.91 -12.36 -15.75
CA TYR A 500 3.14 -11.58 -14.53
C TYR A 500 2.03 -11.89 -13.53
N VAL A 501 2.39 -12.47 -12.39
CA VAL A 501 1.47 -12.84 -11.32
C VAL A 501 1.63 -11.84 -10.20
N PHE A 502 0.54 -11.15 -9.86
CA PHE A 502 0.50 -10.08 -8.86
C PHE A 502 -0.75 -10.18 -8.00
N GLY A 503 -0.81 -9.37 -6.94
CA GLY A 503 -1.94 -9.33 -6.02
C GLY A 503 -2.63 -7.96 -5.97
N ASP A 504 -3.87 -7.96 -5.53
CA ASP A 504 -4.60 -6.77 -5.10
C ASP A 504 -5.04 -6.92 -3.64
N PHE A 505 -4.92 -5.83 -2.89
CA PHE A 505 -5.16 -5.78 -1.45
C PHE A 505 -6.53 -6.31 -1.02
N ARG A 506 -7.62 -5.87 -1.69
CA ARG A 506 -9.01 -6.30 -1.49
C ARG A 506 -9.89 -6.00 -2.70
N LYS A 507 -10.86 -6.86 -2.99
CA LYS A 507 -11.71 -6.73 -4.19
C LYS A 507 -12.58 -5.46 -4.27
N THR A 508 -12.99 -4.87 -3.15
CA THR A 508 -13.78 -3.62 -3.13
C THR A 508 -13.37 -2.74 -1.95
N GLN A 509 -13.39 -1.44 -2.16
CA GLN A 509 -13.18 -0.46 -1.10
C GLN A 509 -14.42 -0.27 -0.21
N GLU A 510 -15.59 -0.70 -0.66
CA GLU A 510 -16.88 -0.51 0.02
C GLU A 510 -17.01 -1.32 1.32
N THR A 511 -16.15 -2.32 1.54
CA THR A 511 -16.18 -3.15 2.74
C THR A 511 -14.79 -3.40 3.31
N GLU A 512 -14.68 -3.44 4.63
CA GLU A 512 -13.49 -3.90 5.37
C GLU A 512 -13.37 -5.43 5.39
N THR A 513 -13.79 -6.11 4.31
CA THR A 513 -13.70 -7.57 4.19
C THR A 513 -12.36 -7.96 3.59
N PRO A 514 -11.54 -8.81 4.25
CA PRO A 514 -10.23 -9.26 3.75
C PRO A 514 -10.37 -10.20 2.53
N THR A 515 -10.60 -9.60 1.37
CA THR A 515 -10.95 -10.23 0.09
C THR A 515 -9.88 -9.95 -0.97
N GLY A 516 -8.61 -10.06 -0.59
CA GLY A 516 -7.50 -9.86 -1.52
C GLY A 516 -7.54 -10.87 -2.68
N SER A 517 -7.10 -10.41 -3.84
CA SER A 517 -7.20 -11.14 -5.11
C SER A 517 -5.81 -11.44 -5.67
N LEU A 518 -5.73 -12.42 -6.58
CA LEU A 518 -4.52 -12.71 -7.35
C LEU A 518 -4.83 -12.63 -8.83
N PHE A 519 -3.98 -11.94 -9.58
CA PHE A 519 -4.14 -11.76 -11.01
C PHE A 519 -2.96 -12.34 -11.77
N ALA A 520 -3.19 -12.70 -13.04
CA ALA A 520 -2.14 -13.04 -13.98
C ALA A 520 -2.31 -12.29 -15.30
N ALA A 521 -1.40 -11.36 -15.58
CA ALA A 521 -1.32 -10.63 -16.83
C ALA A 521 -0.41 -11.34 -17.84
N THR A 522 -0.76 -11.30 -19.12
CA THR A 522 0.01 -11.92 -20.20
C THR A 522 0.83 -10.86 -20.93
N PRO A 523 2.18 -10.87 -20.85
CA PRO A 523 3.01 -9.89 -21.54
C PRO A 523 2.73 -9.81 -23.04
N ALA A 524 2.59 -8.58 -23.54
CA ALA A 524 2.42 -8.25 -24.94
C ALA A 524 3.70 -7.61 -25.53
N ASP A 525 3.90 -7.75 -26.83
CA ASP A 525 4.99 -7.09 -27.56
C ASP A 525 4.58 -5.65 -27.93
N GLY A 526 5.31 -4.64 -27.41
CA GLY A 526 5.12 -3.22 -27.74
C GLY A 526 4.11 -2.49 -26.85
N ASP A 527 3.75 -1.27 -27.24
CA ASP A 527 2.93 -0.36 -26.44
C ASP A 527 1.49 -0.89 -26.23
N GLY A 528 1.04 -0.97 -24.97
CA GLY A 528 -0.35 -1.24 -24.60
C GLY A 528 -0.53 -2.26 -23.46
N LEU A 529 -1.73 -2.23 -22.86
CA LEU A 529 -2.09 -3.05 -21.71
C LEU A 529 -2.08 -4.57 -22.01
N TRP A 530 -1.64 -5.34 -21.02
CA TRP A 530 -1.53 -6.79 -21.05
C TRP A 530 -2.88 -7.50 -20.80
N ASP A 531 -3.04 -8.73 -21.33
CA ASP A 531 -4.27 -9.52 -21.11
C ASP A 531 -4.34 -10.03 -19.66
N LEU A 532 -5.16 -9.37 -18.84
CA LEU A 532 -5.37 -9.62 -17.42
C LEU A 532 -6.38 -10.76 -17.17
N LYS A 533 -6.15 -11.59 -16.14
CA LYS A 533 -7.01 -12.71 -15.73
C LYS A 533 -7.05 -12.90 -14.22
N ASP A 534 -8.21 -13.23 -13.67
CA ASP A 534 -8.46 -13.44 -12.22
C ASP A 534 -8.14 -14.89 -11.81
N LEU A 535 -7.15 -15.09 -10.93
CA LEU A 535 -6.69 -16.41 -10.51
C LEU A 535 -7.56 -17.00 -9.41
N GLN A 536 -8.19 -18.12 -9.71
CA GLN A 536 -9.15 -18.77 -8.82
C GLN A 536 -8.43 -19.64 -7.78
N VAL A 537 -8.57 -19.29 -6.49
CA VAL A 537 -7.97 -20.04 -5.38
C VAL A 537 -8.92 -21.18 -4.96
N GLU A 538 -8.65 -22.40 -5.44
CA GLU A 538 -9.58 -23.56 -5.29
C GLU A 538 -9.81 -24.02 -3.84
N ASN A 539 -8.95 -23.61 -2.90
CA ASN A 539 -9.02 -24.04 -1.49
C ASN A 539 -9.47 -22.94 -0.52
N THR A 540 -10.16 -21.91 -1.02
CA THR A 540 -10.89 -20.91 -0.22
C THR A 540 -12.38 -20.92 -0.56
N GLU A 541 -13.21 -20.27 0.26
CA GLU A 541 -14.68 -20.39 0.15
C GLU A 541 -15.30 -19.64 -1.04
N ASN A 542 -14.60 -18.63 -1.57
CA ASN A 542 -15.09 -17.68 -2.56
C ASN A 542 -14.12 -17.47 -3.75
N GLY A 543 -13.06 -18.27 -3.87
CA GLY A 543 -12.05 -18.15 -4.93
C GLY A 543 -10.99 -17.06 -4.70
N TYR A 544 -11.18 -16.17 -3.72
CA TYR A 544 -10.20 -15.13 -3.37
C TYR A 544 -9.12 -15.67 -2.43
N VAL A 545 -8.12 -14.84 -2.08
CA VAL A 545 -7.02 -15.24 -1.18
C VAL A 545 -7.52 -15.57 0.23
N GLY A 546 -8.57 -14.90 0.71
CA GLY A 546 -9.09 -15.04 2.07
C GLY A 546 -8.08 -14.49 3.08
N GLY A 547 -8.10 -13.17 3.25
CA GLY A 547 -7.01 -12.35 3.79
C GLY A 547 -6.82 -11.10 2.93
N TYR A 548 -6.40 -10.00 3.53
CA TYR A 548 -5.79 -8.88 2.81
C TYR A 548 -4.47 -9.36 2.19
N VAL A 549 -4.16 -8.91 0.98
CA VAL A 549 -2.85 -9.17 0.33
C VAL A 549 -1.93 -7.98 0.62
N LEU A 550 -0.78 -8.24 1.22
CA LEU A 550 0.17 -7.21 1.69
C LEU A 550 1.43 -7.10 0.82
N ALA A 551 1.86 -8.23 0.28
CA ALA A 551 2.90 -8.35 -0.75
C ALA A 551 2.79 -9.69 -1.48
N LEU A 552 3.43 -9.80 -2.64
CA LEU A 552 3.91 -11.07 -3.16
C LEU A 552 5.44 -11.15 -2.97
N GLY A 553 5.95 -12.37 -2.85
CA GLY A 553 7.38 -12.64 -2.80
C GLY A 553 7.77 -13.85 -3.64
N ARG A 554 9.05 -13.97 -3.97
CA ARG A 554 9.63 -15.06 -4.78
C ARG A 554 10.89 -15.60 -4.11
N ASP A 555 11.01 -16.93 -4.01
CA ASP A 555 12.23 -17.55 -3.49
C ASP A 555 13.29 -17.82 -4.58
N ASN A 556 14.47 -18.31 -4.16
CA ASN A 556 15.57 -18.68 -5.05
C ASN A 556 15.23 -19.80 -6.07
N ASP A 557 14.21 -20.62 -5.81
CA ASP A 557 13.74 -21.67 -6.73
C ASP A 557 12.59 -21.16 -7.65
N GLY A 558 12.25 -19.88 -7.54
CA GLY A 558 11.19 -19.23 -8.31
C GLY A 558 9.78 -19.63 -7.88
N GLU A 559 9.59 -20.26 -6.71
CA GLU A 559 8.26 -20.43 -6.15
C GLU A 559 7.71 -19.06 -5.71
N LEU A 560 6.45 -18.79 -6.03
CA LEU A 560 5.77 -17.56 -5.63
C LEU A 560 4.95 -17.77 -4.36
N TYR A 561 4.84 -16.70 -3.58
CA TYR A 561 4.18 -16.65 -2.30
C TYR A 561 3.37 -15.37 -2.19
N VAL A 562 2.29 -15.41 -1.42
CA VAL A 562 1.47 -14.26 -1.05
C VAL A 562 1.55 -14.06 0.46
N LEU A 563 1.81 -12.81 0.87
CA LEU A 563 1.89 -12.38 2.26
C LEU A 563 0.58 -11.68 2.59
N THR A 564 0.01 -12.01 3.74
CA THR A 564 -1.40 -11.71 4.02
C THR A 564 -1.67 -11.51 5.50
N THR A 565 -2.76 -10.83 5.83
CA THR A 565 -3.32 -10.76 7.18
C THR A 565 -4.85 -10.80 7.14
N ASP A 566 -5.52 -11.22 8.22
CA ASP A 566 -6.98 -11.08 8.34
C ASP A 566 -7.36 -9.71 8.93
N ASN A 567 -6.47 -9.11 9.72
CA ASN A 567 -6.61 -7.80 10.34
C ASN A 567 -5.36 -6.94 10.07
N THR A 568 -5.54 -5.73 9.56
CA THR A 568 -4.47 -4.74 9.39
C THR A 568 -4.00 -4.11 10.70
N GLY A 569 -4.75 -4.34 11.79
CA GLY A 569 -4.36 -4.03 13.17
C GLY A 569 -3.36 -4.99 13.80
N GLY A 570 -2.94 -4.67 15.02
CA GLY A 570 -1.88 -5.35 15.77
C GLY A 570 -2.15 -6.79 16.25
N ASP A 571 -3.11 -7.52 15.65
CA ASP A 571 -3.42 -8.91 15.99
C ASP A 571 -2.56 -9.88 15.15
N GLU A 572 -2.08 -10.97 15.75
CA GLU A 572 -1.26 -12.00 15.11
C GLU A 572 -2.05 -12.88 14.10
N THR A 573 -2.56 -12.26 13.04
CA THR A 573 -3.31 -12.92 11.95
C THR A 573 -2.51 -13.01 10.64
N GLY A 574 -1.26 -12.53 10.66
CA GLY A 574 -0.33 -12.53 9.55
C GLY A 574 0.11 -13.93 9.12
N ARG A 575 0.24 -14.15 7.80
CA ARG A 575 0.60 -15.45 7.20
C ARG A 575 1.40 -15.25 5.91
N VAL A 576 2.39 -16.13 5.69
CA VAL A 576 3.04 -16.31 4.39
C VAL A 576 2.54 -17.61 3.76
N ARG A 577 2.02 -17.52 2.54
CA ARG A 577 1.34 -18.63 1.85
C ARG A 577 1.97 -18.88 0.48
N ARG A 578 2.46 -20.10 0.23
CA ARG A 578 3.00 -20.52 -1.07
C ARG A 578 1.87 -20.74 -2.07
N ILE A 579 2.05 -20.25 -3.29
CA ILE A 579 1.15 -20.52 -4.43
C ILE A 579 1.45 -21.90 -4.99
N ARG A 580 0.43 -22.75 -5.07
CA ARG A 580 0.52 -24.18 -5.43
C ARG A 580 -0.32 -24.52 -6.67
N PRO A 581 0.01 -25.60 -7.40
CA PRO A 581 -0.81 -26.10 -8.48
C PRO A 581 -2.21 -26.51 -7.99
N PRO A 582 -3.25 -26.43 -8.84
CA PRO A 582 -4.59 -26.92 -8.51
C PRO A 582 -4.55 -28.43 -8.17
N GLU A 583 -5.52 -28.91 -7.38
CA GLU A 583 -5.46 -30.27 -6.79
C GLU A 583 -5.33 -31.36 -7.87
N ASN A 584 -6.02 -31.16 -8.99
CA ASN A 584 -6.02 -32.04 -10.15
C ASN A 584 -4.66 -32.14 -10.87
N GLN A 585 -3.75 -31.16 -10.70
CA GLN A 585 -2.42 -31.19 -11.28
C GLN A 585 -1.36 -31.74 -10.31
N GLU A 586 -1.46 -31.47 -9.00
CA GLU A 586 -0.43 -31.90 -8.04
C GLU A 586 -0.29 -33.44 -7.96
N SER A 587 -1.40 -34.17 -8.15
CA SER A 587 -1.40 -35.64 -8.28
C SER A 587 -0.55 -36.15 -9.45
N THR A 588 -0.48 -35.39 -10.54
CA THR A 588 0.30 -35.75 -11.74
C THR A 588 1.80 -35.51 -11.54
N THR A 589 2.18 -34.44 -10.84
CA THR A 589 3.56 -34.10 -10.50
C THR A 589 4.13 -35.11 -9.49
N ALA A 590 3.37 -35.44 -8.44
CA ALA A 590 3.73 -36.48 -7.48
C ALA A 590 3.84 -37.89 -8.13
N GLY A 591 2.98 -38.19 -9.11
CA GLY A 591 3.05 -39.42 -9.90
C GLY A 591 4.32 -39.56 -10.74
N ASN A 592 4.82 -38.45 -11.31
CA ASN A 592 6.05 -38.46 -12.12
C ASN A 592 7.34 -38.55 -11.28
N ALA A 593 7.34 -38.07 -10.03
CA ALA A 593 8.50 -38.11 -9.14
C ALA A 593 8.99 -39.53 -8.77
N THR A 594 8.19 -40.57 -9.03
CA THR A 594 8.50 -41.96 -8.60
C THR A 594 9.04 -42.87 -9.72
N THR A 595 9.27 -42.37 -10.94
CA THR A 595 9.69 -43.23 -12.09
C THR A 595 11.00 -42.78 -12.77
N ALA A 596 12.01 -42.39 -11.98
CA ALA A 596 13.37 -42.12 -12.45
C ALA A 596 14.45 -43.05 -11.86
N THR A 597 14.12 -44.31 -11.57
CA THR A 597 15.13 -45.34 -11.25
C THR A 597 14.98 -46.60 -12.09
N GLY A 598 16.02 -46.89 -12.88
CA GLY A 598 16.32 -48.24 -13.36
C GLY A 598 16.11 -48.52 -14.85
N ASN A 599 17.14 -48.26 -15.67
CA ASN A 599 17.49 -49.21 -16.73
C ASN A 599 19.00 -49.28 -17.03
N ALA A 600 19.79 -49.71 -16.05
CA ALA A 600 21.15 -50.20 -16.28
C ALA A 600 21.11 -51.74 -16.35
N THR A 601 21.18 -52.31 -17.55
CA THR A 601 21.10 -53.77 -17.75
C THR A 601 22.39 -54.48 -17.37
N ASN A 602 22.23 -55.58 -16.62
CA ASN A 602 23.31 -56.46 -16.19
C ASN A 602 24.06 -57.16 -17.34
N ALA A 603 25.39 -57.27 -17.21
CA ALA A 603 26.14 -58.48 -17.57
C ALA A 603 27.43 -58.58 -16.72
N SER A 604 27.63 -59.71 -16.03
CA SER A 604 28.63 -59.84 -14.96
C SER A 604 29.84 -60.72 -15.31
N THR A 605 30.81 -60.73 -14.38
CA THR A 605 31.92 -61.70 -14.14
C THR A 605 33.33 -61.32 -14.64
N GLY A 606 34.36 -61.50 -13.79
CA GLY A 606 35.77 -61.25 -14.17
C GLY A 606 36.80 -61.03 -13.05
N THR A 607 36.81 -61.88 -12.01
CA THR A 607 37.67 -61.88 -10.82
C THR A 607 39.20 -61.61 -10.97
N ALA A 608 39.74 -60.83 -10.02
CA ALA A 608 41.12 -60.79 -9.46
C ALA A 608 42.32 -60.26 -10.27
N GLY A 609 43.23 -59.55 -9.60
CA GLY A 609 44.49 -59.12 -10.24
C GLY A 609 45.51 -58.24 -9.49
N ASN A 610 45.57 -58.23 -8.15
CA ASN A 610 46.74 -57.95 -7.28
C ASN A 610 47.86 -56.92 -7.65
N ALA A 611 48.33 -56.21 -6.61
CA ALA A 611 49.68 -55.65 -6.41
C ALA A 611 50.06 -54.22 -6.94
N THR A 612 50.08 -53.27 -5.99
CA THR A 612 51.26 -52.52 -5.49
C THR A 612 52.38 -52.09 -6.46
N VAL A 613 52.73 -50.79 -6.48
CA VAL A 613 54.03 -50.22 -5.98
C VAL A 613 54.24 -48.73 -6.35
N ALA A 614 54.60 -47.95 -5.32
CA ALA A 614 55.39 -46.70 -5.26
C ALA A 614 55.39 -45.62 -6.37
N ALA A 615 54.99 -44.42 -5.93
CA ALA A 615 55.67 -43.12 -6.08
C ALA A 615 57.00 -43.02 -6.89
N ASN A 616 57.10 -41.97 -7.72
CA ASN A 616 57.99 -40.82 -7.47
C ASN A 616 57.74 -39.67 -8.46
N GLY A 617 58.31 -38.48 -8.20
CA GLY A 617 58.71 -37.56 -9.28
C GLY A 617 58.11 -36.15 -9.31
N SER A 618 58.55 -35.29 -8.40
CA SER A 618 58.51 -33.83 -8.58
C SER A 618 59.35 -33.40 -9.80
N SER A 619 58.88 -32.43 -10.60
CA SER A 619 59.51 -31.10 -10.74
C SER A 619 59.09 -30.34 -12.02
N THR A 620 59.10 -29.01 -11.91
CA THR A 620 58.98 -28.03 -13.00
C THR A 620 60.16 -28.07 -13.99
N PRO A 621 60.06 -27.34 -15.10
CA PRO A 621 61.04 -26.27 -15.27
C PRO A 621 60.49 -24.94 -15.77
N SER A 622 61.16 -23.86 -15.38
CA SER A 622 61.03 -22.50 -15.90
C SER A 622 61.91 -22.27 -17.14
N GLY A 623 61.62 -21.24 -17.96
CA GLY A 623 62.46 -20.86 -19.10
C GLY A 623 62.00 -19.61 -19.87
N THR A 624 62.77 -18.53 -19.78
CA THR A 624 62.54 -17.19 -20.36
C THR A 624 63.13 -17.00 -21.78
N GLY A 625 62.62 -16.06 -22.61
CA GLY A 625 63.42 -15.53 -23.75
C GLY A 625 62.79 -14.65 -24.87
N THR A 626 62.60 -13.35 -24.61
CA THR A 626 62.97 -12.15 -25.47
C THR A 626 62.82 -12.08 -27.02
N SER A 627 62.18 -10.98 -27.48
CA SER A 627 62.67 -9.96 -28.50
C SER A 627 61.99 -9.81 -29.90
N GLY A 628 61.85 -8.53 -30.37
CA GLY A 628 61.60 -8.08 -31.77
C GLY A 628 60.18 -7.53 -32.07
N THR A 629 59.84 -6.23 -32.20
CA THR A 629 60.36 -5.07 -33.00
C THR A 629 59.99 -5.21 -34.51
N GLN A 630 59.32 -4.29 -35.25
CA GLN A 630 58.82 -2.90 -35.04
C GLN A 630 57.82 -2.44 -36.16
N ALA A 631 57.05 -1.34 -35.90
CA ALA A 631 56.58 -0.27 -36.84
C ALA A 631 55.73 -0.59 -38.11
N GLY A 632 54.88 0.31 -38.63
CA GLY A 632 54.51 1.69 -38.23
C GLY A 632 53.32 2.21 -39.07
N THR A 633 52.41 3.00 -38.50
CA THR A 633 52.35 4.50 -38.50
C THR A 633 51.55 5.14 -39.64
N GLY A 634 50.59 5.99 -39.27
CA GLY A 634 49.93 6.98 -40.14
C GLY A 634 49.27 8.07 -39.28
N THR A 635 49.76 9.30 -39.34
CA THR A 635 49.36 10.42 -38.48
C THR A 635 49.35 11.71 -39.30
N SER A 636 48.49 12.68 -38.94
CA SER A 636 48.77 14.10 -39.23
C SER A 636 48.08 15.02 -38.21
N GLY A 637 48.84 15.99 -37.66
CA GLY A 637 48.30 17.26 -37.13
C GLY A 637 47.89 18.20 -38.27
N THR A 638 47.67 19.52 -38.11
CA THR A 638 48.08 20.51 -37.08
C THR A 638 47.18 21.79 -37.31
N GLN A 639 47.12 22.90 -36.56
CA GLN A 639 48.06 23.57 -35.64
C GLN A 639 47.37 24.58 -34.68
N THR A 640 48.11 25.04 -33.67
CA THR A 640 47.82 26.07 -32.66
C THR A 640 47.72 27.52 -33.18
N GLY A 641 47.01 28.40 -32.44
CA GLY A 641 47.17 29.86 -32.51
C GLY A 641 46.65 30.58 -31.25
N THR A 642 47.52 31.31 -30.54
CA THR A 642 47.23 32.05 -29.31
C THR A 642 47.33 33.55 -29.57
N GLU A 643 46.40 34.37 -29.08
CA GLU A 643 46.68 35.79 -28.74
C GLU A 643 45.87 36.29 -27.53
N THR A 644 46.50 37.16 -26.76
CA THR A 644 45.96 37.85 -25.56
C THR A 644 45.79 39.34 -25.82
N SER A 645 44.70 39.95 -25.35
CA SER A 645 44.67 41.39 -25.04
C SER A 645 43.62 41.72 -23.96
N ALA A 646 43.82 42.83 -23.23
CA ALA A 646 43.20 43.11 -21.93
C ALA A 646 42.37 44.41 -21.88
N ALA A 647 41.86 44.73 -20.67
CA ALA A 647 41.03 45.89 -20.28
C ALA A 647 39.57 45.81 -20.78
N GLY A 648 38.53 46.10 -19.97
CA GLY A 648 38.39 47.15 -18.96
C GLY A 648 37.54 48.28 -19.58
N THR A 649 36.37 48.66 -19.07
CA THR A 649 36.20 49.55 -17.90
C THR A 649 34.71 49.61 -17.49
N ALA A 650 34.41 49.97 -16.24
CA ALA A 650 33.06 50.18 -15.72
C ALA A 650 32.30 51.38 -16.35
N GLY A 651 30.97 51.38 -16.23
CA GLY A 651 30.08 52.49 -16.62
C GLY A 651 28.71 52.43 -15.93
N THR A 652 28.53 53.22 -14.88
CA THR A 652 27.41 53.19 -13.93
C THR A 652 26.15 54.00 -14.34
N ALA A 653 24.99 53.46 -13.95
CA ALA A 653 23.87 54.11 -13.25
C ALA A 653 22.79 54.99 -13.96
N ALA A 654 21.61 54.92 -13.31
CA ALA A 654 20.48 55.87 -13.22
C ALA A 654 19.36 55.83 -14.28
N GLY A 655 18.12 55.60 -13.79
CA GLY A 655 16.83 55.87 -14.49
C GLY A 655 16.37 57.32 -14.26
N PRO A 656 15.10 57.63 -13.90
CA PRO A 656 13.93 56.76 -13.64
C PRO A 656 12.59 57.34 -14.21
N GLU A 657 11.45 57.11 -13.50
CA GLU A 657 10.07 57.64 -13.69
C GLU A 657 9.23 56.98 -14.81
N GLY A 658 7.94 56.63 -14.61
CA GLY A 658 7.00 56.62 -13.46
C GLY A 658 5.68 55.95 -13.93
N GLY A 659 4.61 55.71 -13.17
CA GLY A 659 4.22 55.98 -11.78
C GLY A 659 2.69 55.76 -11.60
N SER A 660 2.15 55.85 -10.37
CA SER A 660 0.74 55.59 -9.96
C SER A 660 0.39 54.09 -9.82
N ALA A 661 0.17 53.47 -8.64
CA ALA A 661 -0.22 53.88 -7.27
C ALA A 661 -1.72 54.05 -6.98
N GLY A 662 -2.15 53.48 -5.84
CA GLY A 662 -3.52 53.50 -5.28
C GLY A 662 -3.82 52.23 -4.46
N THR A 663 -3.18 51.95 -3.30
CA THR A 663 -3.64 52.33 -1.93
C THR A 663 -5.13 52.09 -1.65
N GLY A 664 -5.57 51.37 -0.61
CA GLY A 664 -4.86 50.69 0.48
C GLY A 664 -5.80 50.47 1.70
N GLY A 665 -5.41 49.66 2.68
CA GLY A 665 -6.18 49.44 3.92
C GLY A 665 -5.50 48.40 4.82
N SER A 666 -5.39 48.67 6.13
CA SER A 666 -4.50 47.92 7.03
C SER A 666 -5.13 47.63 8.39
N ALA A 667 -4.70 46.50 8.98
CA ALA A 667 -4.66 46.15 10.40
C ALA A 667 -5.94 45.66 11.11
N GLY A 668 -5.77 44.52 11.79
CA GLY A 668 -6.65 43.96 12.81
C GLY A 668 -6.27 42.50 13.09
N GLY A 669 -5.41 42.26 14.09
CA GLY A 669 -4.92 40.91 14.42
C GLY A 669 -5.35 40.42 15.81
N THR A 670 -5.66 39.12 15.88
CA THR A 670 -5.93 38.21 17.01
C THR A 670 -6.21 36.84 16.36
N GLU A 671 -5.90 35.67 16.87
CA GLU A 671 -5.20 35.19 18.07
C GLU A 671 -4.74 33.73 17.79
N ASN A 672 -3.87 33.14 18.63
CA ASN A 672 -3.51 31.73 18.47
C ASN A 672 -4.75 30.82 18.59
N GLY A 673 -4.92 29.93 17.61
CA GLY A 673 -5.80 28.77 17.69
C GLY A 673 -5.18 27.64 16.89
N SER A 674 -4.63 26.65 17.58
CA SER A 674 -4.23 25.37 16.98
C SER A 674 -5.50 24.63 16.55
N SER A 675 -5.75 24.56 15.25
CA SER A 675 -6.79 23.71 14.68
C SER A 675 -6.20 22.32 14.42
N GLU A 676 -6.63 21.33 15.19
CA GLU A 676 -6.52 19.93 14.80
C GLU A 676 -7.32 19.77 13.50
N GLY A 677 -6.63 19.49 12.39
CA GLY A 677 -7.25 19.27 11.09
C GLY A 677 -7.73 17.82 11.01
N THR A 678 -9.04 17.63 10.95
CA THR A 678 -9.64 16.33 10.62
C THR A 678 -9.57 16.11 9.11
N THR A 679 -8.95 15.03 8.68
CA THR A 679 -8.77 14.66 7.27
C THR A 679 -10.07 14.13 6.67
N GLU A 680 -10.79 14.98 5.93
CA GLU A 680 -11.87 14.56 5.03
C GLU A 680 -11.32 14.47 3.59
N GLY A 681 -11.35 13.28 2.98
CA GLY A 681 -11.17 13.13 1.53
C GLY A 681 -9.91 12.42 1.02
N SER A 682 -9.08 11.81 1.87
CA SER A 682 -7.90 11.06 1.40
C SER A 682 -8.28 9.82 0.57
N GLY A 683 -8.08 9.89 -0.75
CA GLY A 683 -8.16 8.72 -1.64
C GLY A 683 -7.11 7.66 -1.28
N PRO A 684 -7.36 6.36 -1.51
CA PRO A 684 -6.54 5.22 -1.09
C PRO A 684 -5.10 5.18 -1.64
N GLY A 685 -4.21 5.99 -1.08
CA GLY A 685 -2.89 5.47 -0.70
C GLY A 685 -3.00 4.90 0.71
N PHE A 686 -3.31 3.60 0.82
CA PHE A 686 -3.38 2.83 2.08
C PHE A 686 -4.02 3.52 3.30
N GLY A 687 -5.13 4.23 3.09
CA GLY A 687 -6.12 4.45 4.17
C GLY A 687 -6.58 3.11 4.80
N VAL A 688 -6.32 1.98 4.14
CA VAL A 688 -6.70 0.62 4.53
C VAL A 688 -5.87 -0.01 5.66
N LEU A 689 -4.77 0.65 6.07
CA LEU A 689 -4.06 0.36 7.33
C LEU A 689 -4.34 1.43 8.42
N ALA A 690 -5.03 2.53 8.08
CA ALA A 690 -5.36 3.60 9.02
C ALA A 690 -6.57 3.27 9.94
N ALA A 691 -7.27 2.17 9.69
CA ALA A 691 -8.47 1.77 10.43
C ALA A 691 -8.22 1.07 11.79
N VAL A 692 -6.98 0.98 12.30
CA VAL A 692 -6.70 0.44 13.65
C VAL A 692 -5.65 1.27 14.41
N GLY A 693 -6.10 2.05 15.39
CA GLY A 693 -5.21 2.90 16.20
C GLY A 693 -5.78 3.36 17.55
N ALA A 694 -6.15 2.44 18.45
CA ALA A 694 -6.55 2.80 19.83
C ALA A 694 -6.46 1.69 20.89
N VAL A 695 -5.37 0.89 20.94
CA VAL A 695 -5.09 0.04 22.13
C VAL A 695 -3.65 0.22 22.61
N ALA A 696 -3.50 0.98 23.71
CA ALA A 696 -2.21 1.20 24.34
C ALA A 696 -1.65 -0.09 24.97
N VAL A 697 -0.60 -0.66 24.38
CA VAL A 697 0.15 -1.79 24.96
C VAL A 697 0.99 -1.30 26.14
N GLY A 698 0.35 -1.24 27.31
CA GLY A 698 1.00 -0.96 28.59
C GLY A 698 1.90 -2.11 29.05
N ALA A 699 3.09 -2.25 28.45
CA ALA A 699 4.07 -3.27 28.79
C ALA A 699 4.57 -3.15 30.25
N ALA A 700 3.96 -3.93 31.16
CA ALA A 700 4.30 -3.95 32.57
C ALA A 700 5.67 -4.63 32.82
N ARG A 701 6.75 -3.85 32.75
CA ARG A 701 8.12 -4.28 33.10
C ARG A 701 8.16 -4.85 34.53
N THR A 702 8.17 -6.17 34.64
CA THR A 702 8.37 -6.88 35.91
C THR A 702 9.86 -6.86 36.26
N LEU A 703 10.27 -5.81 36.98
CA LEU A 703 11.61 -5.73 37.57
C LEU A 703 11.78 -6.83 38.63
N LEU A 704 12.46 -7.91 38.25
CA LEU A 704 12.98 -8.88 39.20
C LEU A 704 14.09 -8.22 40.03
N GLY A 705 13.74 -7.83 41.26
CA GLY A 705 14.70 -7.39 42.26
C GLY A 705 15.73 -8.49 42.54
N ARG A 706 17.00 -8.09 42.53
CA ARG A 706 18.13 -8.95 42.92
C ARG A 706 18.57 -8.50 44.32
N ASP A 707 18.26 -9.30 45.32
CA ASP A 707 18.74 -9.10 46.69
C ASP A 707 20.25 -9.39 46.82
N ASP A 708 20.84 -8.81 47.89
CA ASP A 708 22.25 -8.83 48.35
C ASP A 708 23.30 -8.00 47.57
#